data_AF-A0A1H8I004-F1
#
_entry.id   AF-A0A1H8I004-F1
#
_cell.length_a   1.000
_cell.length_b   1.000
_cell.length_c   1.000
_cell.angle_alpha   90.00
_cell.angle_beta   90.00
_cell.angle_gamma   90.00
#
_symmetry.space_group_name_H-M   'P 1'
#
loop_
_entity.id
_entity.type
_entity.pdbx_description
1 polymer ?
#
loop_
_entity_poly.entity_id
_entity_poly.type
_entity_poly.pdbx_seq_one_letter_code
_entity_poly.pdbx_strand_id
1 'polypeptide(L)'
;MKRIAWNPLGGRLVGMTAMATILAAATPAPAQERKAEPQDSQIKDSTAQPAEVKAGQTDNGTPIAEEGGGDDIVVTGLRESLKRAVDIKRSADNIVDSIVADDIGKLPDQNIAEAIQRVPGVTISRDNGEGQFITVRGLGPAFSTALYNGRILATENQGREFSFDILPAELINRVDVSKTPIASQIDGGIASTVDMYTARPFDFAGTKFVASGQANYDKLRGKASPQASGLFSTKLADGTIGILGAVSYIDRQIEGRRIFTDGWEANQNLDLNKDGTPEFTGVSLPTYVEYGVNSTTRKRLSGLATVQWKPTDTIVLTLDGLYSKLDVNDDNKVFFVYGGPGDITAATVDANKTITSYTGIASGPTITNQVRPRLAKTKEGGLNLDWHPTSQISALLDLSYSKATDNTGGNQAWFESNLAQPGYSPARVNFSLSDRGLPVYSGLGDILDTSNARAGYLTFEGVSVADRIYQLNTQVKYQADGGILRSLTAGANYVDRKKERFSYKTPDALQSVFSGVPYPQSVFGKPADADDFFGVGMFPGGFPTYSVADLQAYLLSDATIAATANPDATRAALAANGGGLGVVLIPSNSGSAQEKTISTFAQASLGGELGSRNWSANIGIRFTKTDVTSRGFGQEILSITTPGPGLDPIVNLSAPQPIVAKGSYAQALPTANVKIDAFRNVVFQAAVAKTLTRATLSDLLLIRNINPRPRERAITDGNPDLQPITAWNYDTALTWYIDRSSYVSIAGFYKSIKNVSESVTSTIEVLGLDFRRTRPENVGTDTYKGIELSGQYTFNGLPAPLDGLGVQANFSLVAPDATTYNVVGFYEKGPLQARIAYNYRQSYRQTEQGNRGQPVDVAAYGIWDASINYALTPNVTLFAQGLNLFNEKTNLYSVYKERTITYESYGPRYALGVRATF
;
A
#
# COMPACT_ATOMS: atom_id res chain seq x y z
N MET A 1 27.30 -14.64 2.41
CA MET A 1 27.43 -15.13 3.82
C MET A 1 26.57 -16.38 3.99
N LYS A 2 27.00 -17.34 4.83
CA LYS A 2 26.38 -18.69 4.89
C LYS A 2 24.96 -18.65 5.44
N ARG A 3 23.98 -19.18 4.68
CA ARG A 3 22.64 -19.52 5.17
C ARG A 3 22.73 -20.65 6.20
N ILE A 4 22.01 -20.55 7.32
CA ILE A 4 21.77 -21.69 8.23
C ILE A 4 20.34 -22.15 7.98
N ALA A 5 20.18 -23.28 7.28
CA ALA A 5 18.91 -23.96 7.16
C ALA A 5 18.67 -24.84 8.39
N TRP A 6 17.47 -24.79 8.96
CA TRP A 6 17.03 -25.70 10.02
C TRP A 6 16.24 -26.86 9.40
N ASN A 7 16.52 -28.08 9.85
CA ASN A 7 15.66 -29.25 9.61
C ASN A 7 15.60 -30.08 10.92
N PRO A 8 14.48 -30.78 11.23
CA PRO A 8 14.14 -31.08 12.62
C PRO A 8 14.42 -32.52 13.09
N LEU A 9 14.36 -32.68 14.44
CA LEU A 9 14.17 -33.91 15.24
C LEU A 9 15.33 -34.91 15.37
N GLY A 10 15.61 -35.30 16.62
CA GLY A 10 16.52 -36.39 17.00
C GLY A 10 17.38 -36.06 18.22
N GLY A 11 16.89 -36.28 19.44
CA GLY A 11 17.59 -35.86 20.67
C GLY A 11 18.40 -36.96 21.37
N ARG A 12 19.46 -36.57 22.08
CA ARG A 12 19.87 -37.14 23.39
C ARG A 12 20.84 -36.21 24.14
N LEU A 13 20.86 -36.33 25.46
CA LEU A 13 21.49 -35.41 26.42
C LEU A 13 23.03 -35.57 26.57
N VAL A 14 23.62 -34.53 27.18
CA VAL A 14 24.76 -34.45 28.14
C VAL A 14 25.79 -33.40 27.66
N GLY A 15 26.14 -32.34 28.40
CA GLY A 15 25.64 -31.80 29.68
C GLY A 15 26.51 -30.62 30.20
N MET A 16 26.00 -29.84 31.18
CA MET A 16 26.67 -28.71 31.89
C MET A 16 27.05 -27.47 31.03
N THR A 17 27.03 -26.19 31.46
CA THR A 17 26.48 -25.36 32.59
C THR A 17 26.60 -23.88 32.13
N ALA A 18 25.93 -22.83 32.64
CA ALA A 18 24.99 -22.58 33.75
C ALA A 18 23.68 -21.95 33.16
N MET A 19 22.58 -21.57 33.83
CA MET A 19 22.25 -20.91 35.12
C MET A 19 22.67 -19.42 35.26
N ALA A 20 21.81 -18.51 35.74
CA ALA A 20 20.56 -18.70 36.50
C ALA A 20 19.38 -17.77 36.09
N THR A 21 18.16 -18.28 36.32
CA THR A 21 16.87 -17.57 36.27
C THR A 21 16.32 -17.51 37.71
N ILE A 22 15.52 -16.50 38.06
CA ILE A 22 14.65 -16.56 39.25
C ILE A 22 13.22 -16.18 38.86
N LEU A 23 12.32 -17.14 38.98
CA LEU A 23 10.88 -16.93 39.13
C LEU A 23 10.39 -18.01 40.11
N ALA A 24 9.59 -17.63 41.11
CA ALA A 24 9.06 -18.55 42.10
C ALA A 24 7.56 -18.34 42.27
N ALA A 25 6.79 -19.43 42.24
CA ALA A 25 5.38 -19.48 42.59
C ALA A 25 5.17 -20.65 43.58
N ALA A 26 4.26 -20.47 44.54
CA ALA A 26 4.13 -21.33 45.72
C ALA A 26 2.83 -22.16 45.72
N THR A 27 2.86 -23.32 46.40
CA THR A 27 1.72 -24.11 46.94
C THR A 27 2.24 -24.95 48.15
N PRO A 28 1.42 -25.66 48.96
CA PRO A 28 0.60 -25.07 50.03
C PRO A 28 0.63 -25.79 51.42
N ALA A 29 0.18 -25.08 52.48
CA ALA A 29 -0.30 -25.59 53.81
C ALA A 29 0.71 -26.32 54.74
N PRO A 30 0.45 -26.50 56.07
CA PRO A 30 -0.77 -26.23 56.86
C PRO A 30 -0.59 -25.26 58.07
N ALA A 31 -1.61 -25.15 58.93
CA ALA A 31 -1.80 -24.09 59.93
C ALA A 31 -1.36 -24.42 61.37
N GLN A 32 -1.16 -23.38 62.20
CA GLN A 32 -1.35 -23.44 63.66
C GLN A 32 -1.70 -22.06 64.26
N GLU A 33 -2.51 -22.05 65.32
CA GLU A 33 -3.13 -20.85 65.92
C GLU A 33 -2.19 -20.02 66.83
N ARG A 34 -2.52 -18.73 67.01
CA ARG A 34 -2.49 -18.04 68.32
C ARG A 34 -3.44 -16.82 68.35
N LYS A 35 -3.90 -16.45 69.55
CA LYS A 35 -5.06 -15.57 69.82
C LYS A 35 -4.69 -14.13 70.21
N ALA A 36 -5.62 -13.21 69.90
CA ALA A 36 -6.07 -12.01 70.65
C ALA A 36 -5.13 -10.82 70.96
N GLU A 37 -5.38 -9.67 70.30
CA GLU A 37 -6.05 -8.43 70.82
C GLU A 37 -5.77 -7.88 72.25
N PRO A 38 -6.13 -6.60 72.57
CA PRO A 38 -6.20 -5.36 71.73
C PRO A 38 -5.67 -4.07 72.46
N GLN A 39 -5.60 -2.90 71.79
CA GLN A 39 -6.02 -1.60 72.37
C GLN A 39 -6.08 -0.40 71.37
N ASP A 40 -6.92 0.58 71.71
CA ASP A 40 -7.41 1.71 70.90
C ASP A 40 -6.47 2.93 70.72
N SER A 41 -6.68 3.70 69.63
CA SER A 41 -6.95 5.16 69.72
C SER A 41 -7.44 5.83 68.42
N GLN A 42 -8.77 5.84 68.25
CA GLN A 42 -9.65 6.91 67.73
C GLN A 42 -9.31 7.79 66.48
N ILE A 43 -10.11 7.55 65.43
CA ILE A 43 -11.03 8.51 64.75
C ILE A 43 -10.46 9.79 64.11
N LYS A 44 -10.60 9.88 62.77
CA LYS A 44 -11.53 10.86 62.15
C LYS A 44 -12.10 10.39 60.82
N ASP A 45 -13.41 10.56 60.68
CA ASP A 45 -14.23 10.17 59.54
C ASP A 45 -14.37 11.35 58.54
N SER A 46 -14.34 11.05 57.24
CA SER A 46 -14.88 11.94 56.20
C SER A 46 -15.34 11.09 55.01
N THR A 47 -16.65 10.93 54.90
CA THR A 47 -17.34 10.22 53.83
C THR A 47 -17.04 10.84 52.45
N ALA A 48 -16.35 10.08 51.59
CA ALA A 48 -16.32 10.30 50.15
C ALA A 48 -16.63 8.97 49.45
N GLN A 49 -17.84 8.86 48.92
CA GLN A 49 -18.32 7.69 48.19
C GLN A 49 -17.56 7.60 46.86
N PRO A 50 -16.96 6.46 46.49
CA PRO A 50 -16.26 6.33 45.22
C PRO A 50 -17.27 6.45 44.07
N ALA A 51 -17.10 7.48 43.23
CA ALA A 51 -17.98 7.70 42.10
C ALA A 51 -17.89 6.53 41.10
N GLU A 52 -19.04 5.97 40.71
CA GLU A 52 -19.12 5.02 39.60
C GLU A 52 -18.65 5.71 38.31
N VAL A 53 -17.52 5.28 37.76
CA VAL A 53 -17.08 5.70 36.44
C VAL A 53 -17.94 4.98 35.39
N LYS A 54 -19.10 5.56 35.06
CA LYS A 54 -19.91 5.12 33.92
C LYS A 54 -19.20 5.50 32.62
N ALA A 55 -18.48 4.54 32.05
CA ALA A 55 -17.94 4.66 30.70
C ALA A 55 -19.08 4.67 29.66
N GLY A 56 -19.48 5.86 29.22
CA GLY A 56 -20.42 6.04 28.12
C GLY A 56 -19.77 5.69 26.79
N GLN A 57 -20.12 4.54 26.21
CA GLN A 57 -19.85 4.24 24.81
C GLN A 57 -20.95 4.86 23.95
N THR A 58 -20.59 5.57 22.88
CA THR A 58 -21.44 5.68 21.69
C THR A 58 -21.08 4.55 20.72
N ASP A 59 -22.07 4.01 20.00
CA ASP A 59 -21.89 2.86 19.10
C ASP A 59 -21.06 3.17 17.83
N ASN A 60 -20.64 4.42 17.64
CA ASN A 60 -19.85 4.88 16.49
C ASN A 60 -18.33 4.99 16.77
N GLY A 61 -17.86 4.59 17.94
CA GLY A 61 -16.43 4.51 18.27
C GLY A 61 -15.71 5.84 18.50
N THR A 62 -16.24 6.99 18.05
CA THR A 62 -15.68 8.33 18.33
C THR A 62 -15.64 8.60 19.84
N PRO A 63 -14.50 9.03 20.44
CA PRO A 63 -14.47 9.42 21.84
C PRO A 63 -15.30 10.69 22.01
N ILE A 64 -16.24 10.67 22.95
CA ILE A 64 -17.06 11.83 23.28
C ILE A 64 -16.16 12.90 23.92
N ALA A 65 -16.33 14.17 23.56
CA ALA A 65 -15.78 15.27 24.36
C ALA A 65 -16.48 15.26 25.73
N GLU A 66 -15.72 15.24 26.83
CA GLU A 66 -16.26 15.02 28.18
C GLU A 66 -17.37 16.04 28.53
N GLU A 67 -18.54 15.56 28.97
CA GLU A 67 -19.52 16.40 29.67
C GLU A 67 -19.01 16.70 31.09
N GLY A 68 -18.08 17.65 31.17
CA GLY A 68 -17.66 18.31 32.41
C GLY A 68 -18.19 19.73 32.44
N GLY A 69 -19.01 20.08 33.44
CA GLY A 69 -19.51 21.45 33.61
C GLY A 69 -18.42 22.40 34.14
N GLY A 70 -17.69 23.04 33.23
CA GLY A 70 -16.67 24.05 33.50
C GLY A 70 -16.01 24.51 32.19
N ASP A 71 -15.31 25.66 32.19
CA ASP A 71 -14.63 26.21 31.01
C ASP A 71 -13.36 25.41 30.62
N ASP A 72 -13.51 24.12 30.34
CA ASP A 72 -12.39 23.24 29.97
C ASP A 72 -12.01 23.40 28.50
N ILE A 73 -10.83 23.98 28.31
CA ILE A 73 -10.13 24.14 27.04
C ILE A 73 -9.99 22.78 26.36
N VAL A 74 -10.30 22.69 25.06
CA VAL A 74 -9.94 21.53 24.23
C VAL A 74 -8.41 21.44 24.20
N VAL A 75 -7.84 20.58 25.04
CA VAL A 75 -6.38 20.39 25.16
C VAL A 75 -5.87 19.70 23.89
N THR A 76 -5.31 20.49 22.98
CA THR A 76 -4.67 20.01 21.75
C THR A 76 -3.21 19.65 22.01
N GLY A 77 -2.70 18.60 21.37
CA GLY A 77 -1.32 18.15 21.55
C GLY A 77 -1.10 16.66 21.29
N LEU A 78 0.17 16.30 21.13
CA LEU A 78 0.62 14.91 20.95
C LEU A 78 0.29 14.07 22.17
N ARG A 79 0.46 14.60 23.38
CA ARG A 79 0.14 13.84 24.58
C ARG A 79 -1.35 13.48 24.68
N GLU A 80 -2.24 14.28 24.10
CA GLU A 80 -3.68 14.02 24.14
C GLU A 80 -4.18 13.13 22.99
N SER A 81 -3.60 13.20 21.79
CA SER A 81 -3.82 12.16 20.77
C SER A 81 -3.35 10.79 21.24
N LEU A 82 -2.20 10.75 21.91
CA LEU A 82 -1.62 9.52 22.46
C LEU A 82 -2.43 8.94 23.62
N LYS A 83 -3.00 9.75 24.54
CA LYS A 83 -3.95 9.26 25.54
C LYS A 83 -5.20 8.66 24.89
N ARG A 84 -5.81 9.37 23.94
CA ARG A 84 -7.00 8.89 23.22
C ARG A 84 -6.74 7.56 22.50
N ALA A 85 -5.57 7.40 21.86
CA ALA A 85 -5.16 6.13 21.25
C ALA A 85 -5.04 4.97 22.28
N VAL A 86 -4.52 5.24 23.47
CA VAL A 86 -4.42 4.26 24.58
C VAL A 86 -5.81 3.92 25.13
N ASP A 87 -6.69 4.92 25.31
CA ASP A 87 -8.06 4.72 25.80
C ASP A 87 -8.91 3.93 24.79
N ILE A 88 -8.75 4.17 23.48
CA ILE A 88 -9.34 3.34 22.39
C ILE A 88 -8.83 1.90 22.49
N LYS A 89 -7.51 1.70 22.58
CA LYS A 89 -6.89 0.36 22.69
C LYS A 89 -7.40 -0.42 23.90
N ARG A 90 -7.57 0.24 25.05
CA ARG A 90 -8.02 -0.38 26.30
C ARG A 90 -9.52 -0.69 26.28
N SER A 91 -10.34 0.19 25.72
CA SER A 91 -11.80 0.06 25.70
C SER A 91 -12.30 -0.95 24.66
N ALA A 92 -11.63 -1.10 23.52
CA ALA A 92 -12.02 -1.98 22.41
C ALA A 92 -12.35 -3.44 22.83
N ASP A 93 -13.37 -4.02 22.20
CA ASP A 93 -13.79 -5.42 22.37
C ASP A 93 -12.80 -6.41 21.73
N ASN A 94 -11.99 -5.92 20.78
CA ASN A 94 -11.02 -6.65 19.98
C ASN A 94 -9.61 -6.07 20.13
N ILE A 95 -8.61 -6.68 19.50
CA ILE A 95 -7.24 -6.15 19.48
C ILE A 95 -7.15 -5.08 18.38
N VAL A 96 -7.07 -3.83 18.82
CA VAL A 96 -6.96 -2.63 17.97
C VAL A 96 -5.68 -1.87 18.33
N ASP A 97 -5.11 -1.22 17.33
CA ASP A 97 -4.17 -0.11 17.47
C ASP A 97 -4.72 1.09 16.70
N SER A 98 -4.62 2.29 17.26
CA SER A 98 -5.23 3.50 16.71
C SER A 98 -4.21 4.62 16.55
N ILE A 99 -4.32 5.39 15.46
CA ILE A 99 -3.59 6.64 15.23
C ILE A 99 -4.60 7.78 15.29
N VAL A 100 -4.50 8.64 16.29
CA VAL A 100 -5.37 9.81 16.48
C VAL A 100 -4.58 11.08 16.14
N ALA A 101 -5.23 12.08 15.54
CA ALA A 101 -4.61 13.37 15.28
C ALA A 101 -4.62 14.30 16.52
N ASP A 102 -3.52 15.04 16.74
CA ASP A 102 -3.33 15.97 17.87
C ASP A 102 -4.38 17.11 17.89
N ASP A 103 -4.76 17.56 16.70
CA ASP A 103 -5.85 18.48 16.33
C ASP A 103 -6.20 18.16 14.86
N ILE A 104 -7.24 18.77 14.29
CA ILE A 104 -7.66 18.57 12.91
C ILE A 104 -6.48 18.73 11.94
N GLY A 105 -6.25 17.68 11.15
CA GLY A 105 -5.16 17.60 10.18
C GLY A 105 -3.76 17.76 10.77
N LYS A 106 -3.59 17.62 12.10
CA LYS A 106 -2.29 17.69 12.79
C LYS A 106 -1.64 16.32 12.87
N LEU A 107 -1.55 15.65 11.71
CA LEU A 107 -0.65 14.53 11.51
C LEU A 107 0.63 15.06 10.85
N PRO A 108 1.82 14.71 11.34
CA PRO A 108 3.12 15.09 10.77
C PRO A 108 3.52 14.27 9.53
N ASP A 109 2.56 13.59 8.89
CA ASP A 109 2.76 12.61 7.82
C ASP A 109 2.06 13.10 6.53
N GLN A 110 2.64 12.85 5.35
CA GLN A 110 2.09 13.38 4.07
C GLN A 110 0.79 12.69 3.61
N ASN A 111 0.53 11.48 4.09
CA ASN A 111 -0.66 10.69 3.80
C ASN A 111 -0.91 9.64 4.90
N ILE A 112 -1.97 8.85 4.72
CA ILE A 112 -2.43 7.87 5.71
C ILE A 112 -1.52 6.63 5.81
N ALA A 113 -0.87 6.18 4.72
CA ALA A 113 0.05 5.03 4.80
C ALA A 113 1.21 5.30 5.77
N GLU A 114 1.85 6.47 5.61
CA GLU A 114 2.96 6.91 6.47
C GLU A 114 2.52 7.05 7.95
N ALA A 115 1.28 7.48 8.19
CA ALA A 115 0.71 7.55 9.53
C ALA A 115 0.49 6.16 10.16
N ILE A 116 -0.06 5.21 9.40
CA ILE A 116 -0.31 3.82 9.84
C ILE A 116 1.00 3.06 10.08
N GLN A 117 2.13 3.43 9.46
CA GLN A 117 3.43 2.75 9.69
C GLN A 117 3.88 2.75 11.18
N ARG A 118 3.30 3.62 12.03
CA ARG A 118 3.51 3.59 13.49
C ARG A 118 2.83 2.41 14.21
N VAL A 119 1.91 1.70 13.56
CA VAL A 119 1.18 0.58 14.15
C VAL A 119 2.07 -0.67 14.17
N PRO A 120 2.19 -1.39 15.31
CA PRO A 120 2.98 -2.62 15.39
C PRO A 120 2.52 -3.65 14.36
N GLY A 121 3.45 -4.34 13.72
CA GLY A 121 3.14 -5.33 12.69
C GLY A 121 2.73 -4.76 11.33
N VAL A 122 2.71 -3.43 11.15
CA VAL A 122 2.43 -2.79 9.85
C VAL A 122 3.72 -2.36 9.17
N THR A 123 3.76 -2.56 7.85
CA THR A 123 4.77 -2.02 6.94
C THR A 123 4.07 -1.35 5.77
N ILE A 124 4.80 -0.51 5.04
CA ILE A 124 4.27 0.11 3.82
C ILE A 124 5.17 -0.13 2.62
N SER A 125 4.56 -0.15 1.45
CA SER A 125 5.23 -0.04 0.15
C SER A 125 5.10 1.39 -0.35
N ARG A 126 6.17 1.92 -0.95
CA ARG A 126 6.23 3.29 -1.48
C ARG A 126 6.24 3.27 -3.00
N ASP A 127 5.59 4.26 -3.60
CA ASP A 127 5.72 4.63 -5.01
C ASP A 127 6.25 6.07 -5.09
N ASN A 128 7.16 6.34 -6.02
CA ASN A 128 7.80 7.65 -6.18
C ASN A 128 8.27 8.30 -4.85
N GLY A 129 8.75 7.47 -3.90
CA GLY A 129 9.21 7.86 -2.57
C GLY A 129 8.11 8.26 -1.55
N GLU A 130 6.84 7.94 -1.79
CA GLU A 130 5.71 8.19 -0.89
C GLU A 130 4.93 6.89 -0.60
N GLY A 131 4.52 6.66 0.65
CA GLY A 131 3.73 5.49 1.05
C GLY A 131 2.40 5.37 0.32
N GLN A 132 2.14 4.23 -0.33
CA GLN A 132 0.90 3.96 -1.07
C GLN A 132 0.08 2.83 -0.43
N PHE A 133 0.72 1.70 -0.12
CA PHE A 133 0.06 0.49 0.35
C PHE A 133 0.56 0.07 1.72
N ILE A 134 -0.30 -0.58 2.52
CA ILE A 134 0.06 -1.19 3.80
C ILE A 134 0.16 -2.71 3.68
N THR A 135 0.95 -3.35 4.53
CA THR A 135 1.09 -4.81 4.67
C THR A 135 1.10 -5.09 6.16
N VAL A 136 0.18 -5.93 6.64
CA VAL A 136 -0.07 -6.13 8.08
C VAL A 136 0.22 -7.57 8.44
N ARG A 137 1.10 -7.79 9.42
CA ARG A 137 1.51 -9.13 9.90
C ARG A 137 2.00 -10.04 8.77
N GLY A 138 2.83 -9.48 7.88
CA GLY A 138 3.40 -10.18 6.72
C GLY A 138 2.42 -10.43 5.57
N LEU A 139 1.12 -10.20 5.76
CA LEU A 139 0.10 -10.35 4.72
C LEU A 139 -0.03 -9.07 3.90
N GLY A 140 0.04 -9.23 2.57
CA GLY A 140 0.05 -8.14 1.60
C GLY A 140 -1.23 -7.29 1.57
N PRO A 141 -1.23 -6.18 0.79
CA PRO A 141 -2.27 -5.14 0.89
C PRO A 141 -3.70 -5.62 0.64
N ALA A 142 -3.90 -6.60 -0.25
CA ALA A 142 -5.22 -7.17 -0.57
C ALA A 142 -5.86 -7.96 0.60
N PHE A 143 -5.10 -8.32 1.63
CA PHE A 143 -5.61 -9.01 2.83
C PHE A 143 -6.14 -8.07 3.92
N SER A 144 -6.06 -6.75 3.70
CA SER A 144 -6.62 -5.73 4.60
C SER A 144 -7.81 -5.03 3.95
N THR A 145 -8.91 -4.85 4.69
CA THR A 145 -10.06 -4.06 4.23
C THR A 145 -9.88 -2.61 4.64
N ALA A 146 -9.92 -1.67 3.69
CA ALA A 146 -9.95 -0.23 3.97
C ALA A 146 -11.41 0.26 4.04
N LEU A 147 -11.75 0.96 5.12
CA LEU A 147 -13.06 1.56 5.36
C LEU A 147 -12.95 3.08 5.57
N TYR A 148 -14.03 3.79 5.25
CA TYR A 148 -14.23 5.21 5.54
C TYR A 148 -15.51 5.36 6.36
N ASN A 149 -15.41 5.85 7.60
CA ASN A 149 -16.54 5.91 8.53
C ASN A 149 -17.36 4.59 8.57
N GLY A 150 -16.68 3.43 8.52
CA GLY A 150 -17.31 2.11 8.49
C GLY A 150 -17.85 1.62 7.14
N ARG A 151 -17.68 2.36 6.04
CA ARG A 151 -18.12 2.00 4.67
C ARG A 151 -16.97 1.51 3.79
N ILE A 152 -17.25 0.65 2.80
CA ILE A 152 -16.22 0.14 1.90
C ILE A 152 -15.86 1.19 0.83
N LEU A 153 -14.60 1.63 0.85
CA LEU A 153 -14.03 2.47 -0.20
C LEU A 153 -13.79 1.67 -1.50
N ALA A 154 -14.21 2.25 -2.63
CA ALA A 154 -13.82 1.76 -3.95
C ALA A 154 -12.34 2.07 -4.25
N THR A 155 -11.68 1.23 -5.06
CA THR A 155 -10.29 1.48 -5.50
C THR A 155 -10.12 1.49 -7.02
N GLU A 156 -9.31 2.44 -7.45
CA GLU A 156 -8.78 2.67 -8.80
C GLU A 156 -7.77 1.61 -9.25
N ASN A 157 -7.11 0.91 -8.32
CA ASN A 157 -6.15 -0.15 -8.64
C ASN A 157 -6.83 -1.29 -9.41
N GLN A 158 -6.07 -2.06 -10.20
CA GLN A 158 -6.63 -3.22 -10.89
C GLN A 158 -7.14 -4.30 -9.93
N GLY A 159 -6.58 -4.40 -8.72
CA GLY A 159 -6.97 -5.38 -7.73
C GLY A 159 -8.01 -4.91 -6.69
N ARG A 160 -7.77 -5.24 -5.42
CA ARG A 160 -8.61 -4.88 -4.25
C ARG A 160 -7.89 -4.04 -3.21
N GLU A 161 -6.57 -4.08 -3.22
CA GLU A 161 -5.67 -3.22 -2.46
C GLU A 161 -6.07 -1.75 -2.60
N PHE A 162 -6.18 -1.05 -1.46
CA PHE A 162 -6.52 0.37 -1.44
C PHE A 162 -5.25 1.22 -1.39
N SER A 163 -5.14 2.22 -2.26
CA SER A 163 -4.04 3.19 -2.22
C SER A 163 -4.35 4.28 -1.18
N PHE A 164 -3.68 4.21 -0.03
CA PHE A 164 -3.83 5.18 1.06
C PHE A 164 -3.24 6.57 0.75
N ASP A 165 -2.54 6.73 -0.38
CA ASP A 165 -2.05 8.00 -0.89
C ASP A 165 -3.12 8.86 -1.60
N ILE A 166 -4.28 8.28 -1.93
CA ILE A 166 -5.43 9.03 -2.48
C ILE A 166 -6.00 10.00 -1.43
N LEU A 167 -5.87 9.66 -0.14
CA LEU A 167 -6.44 10.42 0.95
C LEU A 167 -5.36 11.28 1.65
N PRO A 168 -5.54 12.61 1.71
CA PRO A 168 -4.66 13.49 2.47
C PRO A 168 -4.81 13.24 3.97
N ALA A 169 -3.70 13.29 4.71
CA ALA A 169 -3.70 13.13 6.16
C ALA A 169 -4.44 14.28 6.87
N GLU A 170 -4.55 15.44 6.22
CA GLU A 170 -5.19 16.64 6.77
C GLU A 170 -6.71 16.51 6.95
N LEU A 171 -7.35 15.56 6.26
CA LEU A 171 -8.81 15.37 6.30
C LEU A 171 -9.26 14.27 7.28
N ILE A 172 -8.34 13.47 7.82
CA ILE A 172 -8.62 12.32 8.68
C ILE A 172 -8.30 12.68 10.14
N ASN A 173 -9.20 12.35 11.08
CA ASN A 173 -9.00 12.62 12.51
C ASN A 173 -8.46 11.40 13.28
N ARG A 174 -8.74 10.19 12.80
CA ARG A 174 -8.38 8.91 13.43
C ARG A 174 -8.32 7.80 12.39
N VAL A 175 -7.42 6.85 12.61
CA VAL A 175 -7.34 5.60 11.85
C VAL A 175 -7.19 4.42 12.82
N ASP A 176 -8.10 3.46 12.73
CA ASP A 176 -8.09 2.25 13.56
C ASP A 176 -7.67 1.03 12.74
N VAL A 177 -6.69 0.29 13.24
CA VAL A 177 -6.25 -0.99 12.68
C VAL A 177 -6.74 -2.12 13.59
N SER A 178 -7.89 -2.70 13.23
CA SER A 178 -8.43 -3.90 13.89
C SER A 178 -7.65 -5.14 13.44
N LYS A 179 -6.87 -5.73 14.35
CA LYS A 179 -6.06 -6.93 14.12
C LYS A 179 -6.84 -8.23 14.34
N THR A 180 -7.85 -8.19 15.20
CA THR A 180 -8.86 -9.25 15.38
C THR A 180 -10.25 -8.71 15.05
N PRO A 181 -11.12 -9.49 14.40
CA PRO A 181 -12.45 -9.03 14.00
C PRO A 181 -13.50 -9.20 15.11
N ILE A 182 -14.61 -8.47 14.96
CA ILE A 182 -15.90 -8.74 15.61
C ILE A 182 -16.97 -9.00 14.54
N ALA A 183 -18.06 -9.69 14.88
CA ALA A 183 -19.07 -10.10 13.90
C ALA A 183 -19.85 -8.93 13.27
N SER A 184 -19.96 -7.79 13.98
CA SER A 184 -20.58 -6.56 13.46
C SER A 184 -19.71 -5.79 12.47
N GLN A 185 -18.41 -6.06 12.38
CA GLN A 185 -17.52 -5.47 11.37
C GLN A 185 -17.79 -6.06 9.98
N ILE A 186 -17.42 -5.29 8.96
CA ILE A 186 -17.44 -5.74 7.56
C ILE A 186 -16.33 -6.78 7.35
N ASP A 187 -16.69 -7.88 6.68
CA ASP A 187 -15.78 -8.97 6.35
C ASP A 187 -14.94 -8.68 5.09
N GLY A 188 -13.77 -9.32 4.97
CA GLY A 188 -12.87 -9.19 3.83
C GLY A 188 -11.38 -9.10 4.20
N GLY A 189 -11.07 -8.74 5.44
CA GLY A 189 -9.70 -8.67 5.97
C GLY A 189 -9.29 -9.92 6.74
N ILE A 190 -8.33 -10.69 6.23
CA ILE A 190 -7.60 -11.70 7.02
C ILE A 190 -6.49 -11.04 7.85
N ALA A 191 -5.82 -10.03 7.30
CA ALA A 191 -4.71 -9.34 7.94
C ALA A 191 -5.19 -8.32 8.97
N SER A 192 -6.07 -7.40 8.54
CA SER A 192 -6.73 -6.40 9.38
C SER A 192 -7.96 -5.77 8.70
N THR A 193 -8.74 -5.03 9.48
CA THR A 193 -9.66 -4.00 8.96
C THR A 193 -9.12 -2.64 9.40
N VAL A 194 -8.96 -1.72 8.45
CA VAL A 194 -8.45 -0.36 8.66
C VAL A 194 -9.57 0.64 8.40
N ASP A 195 -10.11 1.25 9.45
CA ASP A 195 -11.20 2.22 9.34
C ASP A 195 -10.67 3.64 9.55
N MET A 196 -11.00 4.55 8.63
CA MET A 196 -10.54 5.93 8.60
C MET A 196 -11.73 6.84 8.92
N TYR A 197 -11.61 7.60 10.00
CA TYR A 197 -12.65 8.49 10.48
C TYR A 197 -12.37 9.95 10.08
N THR A 198 -13.44 10.67 9.79
CA THR A 198 -13.40 12.11 9.51
C THR A 198 -14.09 12.89 10.62
N ALA A 199 -13.68 14.15 10.79
CA ALA A 199 -14.32 15.05 11.74
C ALA A 199 -15.77 15.32 11.33
N ARG A 200 -16.68 15.33 12.31
CA ARG A 200 -18.10 15.60 12.13
C ARG A 200 -18.48 16.95 12.76
N PRO A 201 -19.52 17.65 12.27
CA PRO A 201 -19.96 18.92 12.82
C PRO A 201 -20.20 18.93 14.34
N PHE A 202 -20.80 17.86 14.88
CA PHE A 202 -21.11 17.75 16.31
C PHE A 202 -19.91 17.36 17.19
N ASP A 203 -18.74 17.04 16.62
CA ASP A 203 -17.50 16.85 17.37
C ASP A 203 -16.97 18.19 17.97
N PHE A 204 -17.55 19.33 17.57
CA PHE A 204 -17.10 20.66 17.97
C PHE A 204 -18.11 21.39 18.87
N ALA A 205 -17.60 22.03 19.92
CA ALA A 205 -18.41 22.83 20.85
C ALA A 205 -19.05 24.05 20.16
N GLY A 206 -18.33 24.71 19.25
CA GLY A 206 -18.78 25.87 18.48
C GLY A 206 -18.30 25.85 17.03
N THR A 207 -18.29 27.02 16.39
CA THR A 207 -17.67 27.20 15.07
C THR A 207 -16.17 26.92 15.18
N LYS A 208 -15.62 26.16 14.22
CA LYS A 208 -14.20 25.81 14.13
C LYS A 208 -13.72 26.12 12.71
N PHE A 209 -12.62 26.86 12.59
CA PHE A 209 -11.95 27.15 11.32
C PHE A 209 -10.48 26.80 11.42
N VAL A 210 -10.00 25.97 10.49
CA VAL A 210 -8.59 25.59 10.37
C VAL A 210 -8.11 25.90 8.97
N ALA A 211 -6.94 26.50 8.85
CA ALA A 211 -6.26 26.70 7.57
C ALA A 211 -4.76 26.42 7.71
N SER A 212 -4.16 25.77 6.73
CA SER A 212 -2.70 25.60 6.66
C SER A 212 -2.17 25.77 5.25
N GLY A 213 -0.93 26.27 5.16
CA GLY A 213 -0.16 26.35 3.93
C GLY A 213 1.29 25.97 4.19
N GLN A 214 1.89 25.21 3.28
CA GLN A 214 3.28 24.78 3.36
C GLN A 214 3.97 24.77 1.99
N ALA A 215 5.29 24.93 2.03
CA ALA A 215 6.19 24.78 0.90
C ALA A 215 7.01 23.50 1.08
N ASN A 216 6.87 22.56 0.14
CA ASN A 216 7.57 21.27 0.11
C ASN A 216 8.80 21.38 -0.81
N TYR A 217 10.01 21.31 -0.26
CA TYR A 217 11.29 21.34 -0.98
C TYR A 217 11.83 19.93 -1.21
N ASP A 218 11.96 19.56 -2.48
CA ASP A 218 12.49 18.27 -2.93
C ASP A 218 13.98 18.42 -3.28
N LYS A 219 14.89 17.74 -2.55
CA LYS A 219 16.34 18.00 -2.64
C LYS A 219 16.94 17.71 -4.02
N LEU A 220 16.45 16.69 -4.75
CA LEU A 220 16.95 16.39 -6.10
C LEU A 220 16.55 17.49 -7.10
N ARG A 221 15.28 17.94 -7.07
CA ARG A 221 14.76 19.03 -7.93
C ARG A 221 15.31 20.41 -7.57
N GLY A 222 15.74 20.61 -6.32
CA GLY A 222 16.23 21.88 -5.80
C GLY A 222 15.17 23.00 -5.71
N LYS A 223 13.88 22.68 -5.78
CA LYS A 223 12.75 23.65 -5.81
C LYS A 223 11.65 23.29 -4.81
N ALA A 224 10.92 24.31 -4.37
CA ALA A 224 9.76 24.19 -3.50
C ALA A 224 8.44 24.05 -4.29
N SER A 225 7.44 23.38 -3.70
CA SER A 225 6.10 23.15 -4.26
C SER A 225 5.00 23.42 -3.22
N PRO A 226 3.89 24.08 -3.60
CA PRO A 226 2.85 24.49 -2.66
C PRO A 226 1.92 23.34 -2.25
N GLN A 227 1.43 23.43 -1.02
CA GLN A 227 0.35 22.63 -0.47
C GLN A 227 -0.47 23.48 0.49
N ALA A 228 -1.78 23.35 0.46
CA ALA A 228 -2.70 24.10 1.31
C ALA A 228 -3.93 23.27 1.67
N SER A 229 -4.49 23.51 2.85
CA SER A 229 -5.71 22.86 3.31
C SER A 229 -6.54 23.81 4.17
N GLY A 230 -7.84 23.55 4.23
CA GLY A 230 -8.77 24.28 5.09
C GLY A 230 -9.94 23.42 5.52
N LEU A 231 -10.45 23.66 6.73
CA LEU A 231 -11.66 23.08 7.27
C LEU A 231 -12.50 24.19 7.93
N PHE A 232 -13.80 24.15 7.69
CA PHE A 232 -14.80 24.96 8.37
C PHE A 232 -15.89 24.06 8.93
N SER A 233 -16.26 24.25 10.19
CA SER A 233 -17.37 23.58 10.85
C SER A 233 -18.18 24.60 11.63
N THR A 234 -19.51 24.49 11.62
CA THR A 234 -20.39 25.29 12.47
C THR A 234 -21.70 24.57 12.77
N LYS A 235 -22.42 25.07 13.78
CA LYS A 235 -23.74 24.58 14.17
C LYS A 235 -24.76 25.71 14.03
N LEU A 236 -25.91 25.36 13.48
CA LEU A 236 -27.04 26.21 13.11
C LEU A 236 -28.29 25.72 13.86
N ALA A 237 -29.38 26.51 13.82
CA ALA A 237 -30.67 26.16 14.41
C ALA A 237 -30.53 25.65 15.86
N ASP A 238 -29.95 26.50 16.72
CA ASP A 238 -29.71 26.26 18.15
C ASP A 238 -28.92 24.97 18.45
N GLY A 239 -28.07 24.54 17.51
CA GLY A 239 -27.22 23.35 17.65
C GLY A 239 -27.80 22.09 16.99
N THR A 240 -29.04 22.12 16.51
CA THR A 240 -29.72 20.94 15.93
C THR A 240 -29.26 20.59 14.52
N ILE A 241 -28.65 21.52 13.78
CA ILE A 241 -28.07 21.27 12.45
C ILE A 241 -26.59 21.60 12.50
N GLY A 242 -25.73 20.67 12.13
CA GLY A 242 -24.29 20.88 12.00
C GLY A 242 -23.87 20.81 10.53
N ILE A 243 -22.99 21.70 10.09
CA ILE A 243 -22.37 21.65 8.76
C ILE A 243 -20.85 21.70 8.88
N LEU A 244 -20.16 20.90 8.08
CA LEU A 244 -18.71 20.86 8.00
C LEU A 244 -18.28 20.67 6.54
N GLY A 245 -17.27 21.41 6.13
CA GLY A 245 -16.63 21.28 4.83
C GLY A 245 -15.12 21.42 4.97
N ALA A 246 -14.37 20.60 4.24
CA ALA A 246 -12.91 20.68 4.23
C ALA A 246 -12.33 20.37 2.84
N VAL A 247 -11.16 20.94 2.57
CA VAL A 247 -10.44 20.84 1.29
C VAL A 247 -8.94 20.73 1.53
N SER A 248 -8.25 19.97 0.68
CA SER A 248 -6.80 19.87 0.64
C SER A 248 -6.32 19.87 -0.82
N TYR A 249 -5.29 20.66 -1.10
CA TYR A 249 -4.67 20.82 -2.41
C TYR A 249 -3.15 20.72 -2.31
N ILE A 250 -2.53 19.99 -3.23
CA ILE A 250 -1.08 19.92 -3.41
C ILE A 250 -0.73 19.90 -4.89
N ASP A 251 0.28 20.67 -5.28
CA ASP A 251 0.88 20.68 -6.62
C ASP A 251 2.39 20.50 -6.50
N ARG A 252 2.84 19.25 -6.62
CA ARG A 252 4.21 18.83 -6.34
C ARG A 252 4.88 18.29 -7.59
N GLN A 253 6.15 18.65 -7.79
CA GLN A 253 7.00 17.95 -8.74
C GLN A 253 8.15 17.31 -7.99
N ILE A 254 8.45 16.07 -8.34
CA ILE A 254 9.45 15.22 -7.71
C ILE A 254 10.40 14.77 -8.84
N GLU A 255 11.69 14.75 -8.56
CA GLU A 255 12.67 14.15 -9.45
C GLU A 255 13.24 12.88 -8.82
N GLY A 256 13.48 11.87 -9.65
CA GLY A 256 14.00 10.57 -9.24
C GLY A 256 15.04 10.05 -10.21
N ARG A 257 15.96 9.22 -9.71
CA ARG A 257 16.94 8.47 -10.52
C ARG A 257 16.72 6.98 -10.29
N ARG A 258 16.80 6.15 -11.34
CA ARG A 258 16.61 4.70 -11.29
C ARG A 258 17.58 3.95 -12.20
N ILE A 259 18.28 2.94 -11.68
CA ILE A 259 18.79 1.83 -12.51
C ILE A 259 17.74 0.73 -12.44
N PHE A 260 17.38 0.13 -13.57
CA PHE A 260 16.46 -1.01 -13.63
C PHE A 260 17.00 -2.11 -14.55
N THR A 261 16.71 -3.37 -14.24
CA THR A 261 16.93 -4.51 -15.14
C THR A 261 15.64 -5.32 -15.29
N ASP A 262 15.41 -5.86 -16.48
CA ASP A 262 14.23 -6.70 -16.79
C ASP A 262 14.34 -8.12 -16.20
N GLY A 263 14.95 -8.28 -15.02
CA GLY A 263 15.33 -9.59 -14.51
C GLY A 263 16.71 -10.05 -14.97
N TRP A 264 17.14 -11.17 -14.40
CA TRP A 264 18.39 -11.85 -14.71
C TRP A 264 18.06 -13.21 -15.32
N GLU A 265 18.50 -13.45 -16.55
CA GLU A 265 18.38 -14.76 -17.19
C GLU A 265 19.23 -15.76 -16.41
N ALA A 266 18.59 -16.78 -15.84
CA ALA A 266 19.27 -17.78 -15.03
C ALA A 266 19.64 -19.03 -15.85
N ASN A 267 20.54 -19.84 -15.29
CA ASN A 267 20.95 -21.15 -15.83
C ASN A 267 21.43 -21.13 -17.29
N GLN A 268 22.05 -20.04 -17.72
CA GLN A 268 22.63 -19.93 -19.05
C GLN A 268 23.94 -20.70 -19.15
N ASN A 269 24.19 -21.30 -20.31
CA ASN A 269 25.49 -21.88 -20.67
C ASN A 269 26.10 -20.98 -21.74
N LEU A 270 27.32 -20.48 -21.49
CA LEU A 270 28.05 -19.62 -22.41
C LEU A 270 29.23 -20.40 -22.99
N ASP A 271 29.21 -20.54 -24.31
CA ASP A 271 30.29 -21.01 -25.16
C ASP A 271 30.86 -19.78 -25.87
N LEU A 272 31.99 -19.29 -25.35
CA LEU A 272 32.61 -18.01 -25.72
C LEU A 272 33.49 -18.14 -26.95
N ASN A 273 34.17 -19.28 -27.08
CA ASN A 273 35.03 -19.58 -28.23
C ASN A 273 34.26 -20.20 -29.43
N LYS A 274 33.00 -20.62 -29.22
CA LYS A 274 32.09 -21.26 -30.18
C LYS A 274 32.59 -22.63 -30.66
N ASP A 275 33.27 -23.39 -29.80
CA ASP A 275 33.79 -24.74 -30.08
C ASP A 275 32.78 -25.88 -29.79
N GLY A 276 31.64 -25.55 -29.16
CA GLY A 276 30.60 -26.50 -28.73
C GLY A 276 30.67 -26.86 -27.24
N THR A 277 31.68 -26.38 -26.50
CA THR A 277 31.91 -26.67 -25.08
C THR A 277 31.79 -25.40 -24.23
N PRO A 278 30.70 -25.22 -23.48
CA PRO A 278 30.53 -24.01 -22.65
C PRO A 278 31.60 -23.89 -21.56
N GLU A 279 32.44 -22.84 -21.61
CA GLU A 279 33.40 -22.55 -20.54
C GLU A 279 32.70 -22.14 -19.24
N PHE A 280 31.49 -21.57 -19.36
CA PHE A 280 30.65 -21.21 -18.22
C PHE A 280 29.28 -21.89 -18.28
N THR A 281 28.97 -22.68 -17.25
CA THR A 281 27.70 -23.39 -17.09
C THR A 281 26.89 -22.88 -15.89
N GLY A 282 25.57 -22.82 -16.08
CA GLY A 282 24.61 -22.41 -15.05
C GLY A 282 24.72 -20.95 -14.60
N VAL A 283 25.24 -20.05 -15.45
CA VAL A 283 25.47 -18.65 -15.10
C VAL A 283 24.23 -17.77 -15.25
N SER A 284 24.28 -16.56 -14.71
CA SER A 284 23.19 -15.58 -14.82
C SER A 284 23.68 -14.19 -15.15
N LEU A 285 22.94 -13.49 -16.02
CA LEU A 285 23.25 -12.15 -16.54
C LEU A 285 21.96 -11.36 -16.84
N PRO A 286 22.00 -10.01 -16.86
CA PRO A 286 20.86 -9.21 -17.27
C PRO A 286 20.81 -9.12 -18.81
N THR A 287 19.60 -9.23 -19.38
CA THR A 287 19.34 -9.01 -20.82
C THR A 287 19.05 -7.55 -21.15
N TYR A 288 18.77 -6.74 -20.14
CA TYR A 288 18.32 -5.36 -20.31
C TYR A 288 18.72 -4.54 -19.09
N VAL A 289 19.27 -3.35 -19.31
CA VAL A 289 19.53 -2.38 -18.23
C VAL A 289 19.06 -1.01 -18.67
N GLU A 290 18.16 -0.41 -17.91
CA GLU A 290 17.73 0.98 -17.99
C GLU A 290 18.47 1.86 -16.98
N TYR A 291 18.66 3.12 -17.36
CA TYR A 291 19.10 4.23 -16.54
C TYR A 291 18.12 5.38 -16.76
N GLY A 292 17.21 5.56 -15.81
CA GLY A 292 16.10 6.51 -15.88
C GLY A 292 16.31 7.74 -14.99
N VAL A 293 16.02 8.91 -15.56
CA VAL A 293 15.72 10.15 -14.83
C VAL A 293 14.22 10.38 -14.96
N ASN A 294 13.51 10.32 -13.83
CA ASN A 294 12.06 10.52 -13.74
C ASN A 294 11.75 11.96 -13.29
N SER A 295 10.83 12.63 -13.97
CA SER A 295 10.16 13.83 -13.48
C SER A 295 8.67 13.53 -13.26
N THR A 296 8.27 13.42 -12.00
CA THR A 296 6.88 13.16 -11.58
C THR A 296 6.18 14.47 -11.25
N THR A 297 5.08 14.80 -11.93
CA THR A 297 4.15 15.84 -11.47
C THR A 297 2.95 15.20 -10.78
N ARG A 298 2.74 15.52 -9.50
CA ARG A 298 1.65 15.02 -8.66
C ARG A 298 0.74 16.16 -8.21
N LYS A 299 -0.52 16.12 -8.67
CA LYS A 299 -1.56 17.07 -8.27
C LYS A 299 -2.69 16.32 -7.58
N ARG A 300 -2.98 16.67 -6.32
CA ARG A 300 -4.08 16.08 -5.54
C ARG A 300 -5.01 17.19 -5.07
N LEU A 301 -6.28 17.08 -5.42
CA LEU A 301 -7.38 17.90 -4.88
C LEU A 301 -8.37 16.97 -4.20
N SER A 302 -8.53 17.12 -2.89
CA SER A 302 -9.47 16.35 -2.10
C SER A 302 -10.36 17.28 -1.31
N GLY A 303 -11.59 16.85 -1.04
CA GLY A 303 -12.49 17.56 -0.16
C GLY A 303 -13.57 16.65 0.40
N LEU A 304 -14.10 17.04 1.55
CA LEU A 304 -15.23 16.38 2.20
C LEU A 304 -16.27 17.40 2.61
N ALA A 305 -17.52 16.93 2.72
CA ALA A 305 -18.64 17.69 3.26
C ALA A 305 -19.47 16.78 4.15
N THR A 306 -20.00 17.33 5.23
CA THR A 306 -20.86 16.61 6.17
C THR A 306 -21.94 17.55 6.68
N VAL A 307 -23.19 17.09 6.61
CA VAL A 307 -24.34 17.72 7.23
C VAL A 307 -24.90 16.74 8.26
N GLN A 308 -25.03 17.19 9.50
CA GLN A 308 -25.71 16.44 10.55
C GLN A 308 -26.99 17.17 10.95
N TRP A 309 -28.04 16.43 11.20
CA TRP A 309 -29.30 16.95 11.72
C TRP A 309 -29.77 16.07 12.88
N LYS A 310 -29.97 16.70 14.03
CA LYS A 310 -30.53 16.13 15.25
C LYS A 310 -31.97 16.66 15.43
N PRO A 311 -32.98 16.10 14.72
CA PRO A 311 -34.37 16.55 14.83
C PRO A 311 -35.00 16.28 16.20
N THR A 312 -34.49 15.28 16.94
CA THR A 312 -34.91 14.91 18.30
C THR A 312 -33.67 14.45 19.07
N ASP A 313 -33.77 14.32 20.40
CA ASP A 313 -32.69 13.72 21.20
C ASP A 313 -32.42 12.25 20.90
N THR A 314 -33.34 11.59 20.19
CA THR A 314 -33.24 10.16 19.84
C THR A 314 -32.77 9.91 18.41
N ILE A 315 -32.65 10.92 17.54
CA ILE A 315 -32.34 10.74 16.11
C ILE A 315 -31.20 11.67 15.71
N VAL A 316 -30.16 11.11 15.09
CA VAL A 316 -29.15 11.86 14.34
C VAL A 316 -29.10 11.32 12.91
N LEU A 317 -29.39 12.19 11.95
CA LEU A 317 -29.19 11.96 10.53
C LEU A 317 -27.85 12.58 10.13
N THR A 318 -27.00 11.84 9.41
CA THR A 318 -25.76 12.34 8.83
C THR A 318 -25.75 12.08 7.34
N LEU A 319 -25.60 13.14 6.54
CA LEU A 319 -25.32 13.08 5.10
C LEU A 319 -23.87 13.53 4.91
N ASP A 320 -23.01 12.63 4.46
CA ASP A 320 -21.59 12.92 4.28
C ASP A 320 -21.08 12.45 2.91
N GLY A 321 -19.99 13.07 2.45
CA GLY A 321 -19.37 12.72 1.19
C GLY A 321 -17.92 13.16 1.09
N LEU A 322 -17.18 12.44 0.26
CA LEU A 322 -15.75 12.55 0.03
C LEU A 322 -15.48 12.58 -1.48
N TYR A 323 -14.60 13.47 -1.90
CA TYR A 323 -14.06 13.52 -3.25
C TYR A 323 -12.54 13.61 -3.19
N SER A 324 -11.84 12.81 -3.99
CA SER A 324 -10.41 12.99 -4.23
C SER A 324 -10.10 12.78 -5.71
N LYS A 325 -9.33 13.70 -6.29
CA LYS A 325 -8.70 13.55 -7.61
C LYS A 325 -7.20 13.64 -7.42
N LEU A 326 -6.49 12.63 -7.90
CA LEU A 326 -5.06 12.50 -7.87
C LEU A 326 -4.58 12.24 -9.31
N ASP A 327 -3.96 13.24 -9.91
CA ASP A 327 -3.24 13.09 -11.17
C ASP A 327 -1.74 12.97 -10.86
N VAL A 328 -1.17 11.79 -11.05
CA VAL A 328 0.28 11.57 -11.10
C VAL A 328 0.66 11.44 -12.58
N ASN A 329 1.70 12.14 -13.02
CA ASN A 329 2.23 12.05 -14.36
C ASN A 329 3.75 11.88 -14.26
N ASP A 330 4.23 10.65 -14.49
CA ASP A 330 5.66 10.35 -14.57
C ASP A 330 6.15 10.52 -16.01
N ASP A 331 7.10 11.43 -16.20
CA ASP A 331 7.85 11.61 -17.45
C ASP A 331 9.26 11.03 -17.28
N ASN A 332 9.43 9.77 -17.66
CA ASN A 332 10.70 9.05 -17.56
C ASN A 332 11.51 9.25 -18.83
N LYS A 333 12.69 9.88 -18.70
CA LYS A 333 13.74 9.87 -19.73
C LYS A 333 14.69 8.72 -19.40
N VAL A 334 14.80 7.77 -20.31
CA VAL A 334 15.54 6.52 -20.06
C VAL A 334 16.57 6.30 -21.15
N PHE A 335 17.80 6.02 -20.75
CA PHE A 335 18.81 5.39 -21.59
C PHE A 335 18.84 3.89 -21.28
N PHE A 336 18.92 3.02 -22.27
CA PHE A 336 19.02 1.59 -22.05
C PHE A 336 19.92 0.87 -23.06
N VAL A 337 20.34 -0.32 -22.66
CA VAL A 337 21.18 -1.23 -23.44
C VAL A 337 20.64 -2.65 -23.26
N TYR A 338 20.33 -3.34 -24.37
CA TYR A 338 20.06 -4.77 -24.35
C TYR A 338 21.38 -5.55 -24.37
N GLY A 339 21.58 -6.42 -23.39
CA GLY A 339 22.62 -7.43 -23.35
C GLY A 339 22.06 -8.83 -23.65
N GLY A 340 22.89 -9.86 -23.53
CA GLY A 340 22.41 -11.24 -23.58
C GLY A 340 23.50 -12.26 -23.89
N PRO A 341 23.19 -13.57 -23.76
CA PRO A 341 24.18 -14.64 -23.91
C PRO A 341 24.67 -14.85 -25.35
N GLY A 342 23.95 -14.33 -26.36
CA GLY A 342 24.10 -14.73 -27.77
C GLY A 342 25.45 -14.43 -28.42
N ASP A 343 26.19 -13.44 -27.91
CA ASP A 343 27.42 -12.94 -28.53
C ASP A 343 28.44 -12.43 -27.51
N ILE A 344 28.55 -13.13 -26.37
CA ILE A 344 29.59 -12.89 -25.38
C ILE A 344 30.89 -13.57 -25.83
N THR A 345 32.00 -12.84 -25.76
CA THR A 345 33.34 -13.29 -26.21
C THR A 345 34.35 -13.39 -25.07
N ALA A 346 34.07 -12.73 -23.93
CA ALA A 346 34.81 -12.86 -22.69
C ALA A 346 33.85 -12.58 -21.52
N ALA A 347 33.99 -13.28 -20.40
CA ALA A 347 33.21 -13.03 -19.20
C ALA A 347 33.99 -13.33 -17.92
N THR A 348 33.61 -12.67 -16.82
CA THR A 348 34.00 -13.05 -15.46
C THR A 348 32.77 -13.47 -14.67
N VAL A 349 32.93 -14.47 -13.80
CA VAL A 349 31.85 -15.11 -13.04
C VAL A 349 32.25 -15.21 -11.58
N ASP A 350 31.34 -14.85 -10.67
CA ASP A 350 31.56 -14.98 -9.23
C ASP A 350 31.19 -16.36 -8.66
N ALA A 351 31.37 -16.51 -7.35
CA ALA A 351 31.01 -17.74 -6.64
C ALA A 351 29.49 -18.04 -6.62
N ASN A 352 28.64 -17.05 -6.90
CA ASN A 352 27.18 -17.18 -6.99
C ASN A 352 26.71 -17.44 -8.44
N LYS A 353 27.63 -17.71 -9.38
CA LYS A 353 27.35 -17.88 -10.82
C LYS A 353 26.77 -16.62 -11.49
N THR A 354 26.96 -15.46 -10.88
CA THR A 354 26.61 -14.16 -11.46
C THR A 354 27.72 -13.74 -12.42
N ILE A 355 27.37 -13.32 -13.64
CA ILE A 355 28.31 -12.67 -14.56
C ILE A 355 28.62 -11.28 -14.01
N THR A 356 29.86 -11.08 -13.55
CA THR A 356 30.33 -9.82 -12.95
C THR A 356 30.89 -8.83 -13.98
N SER A 357 31.35 -9.34 -15.13
CA SER A 357 31.65 -8.53 -16.31
C SER A 357 31.57 -9.38 -17.58
N TYR A 358 31.32 -8.75 -18.72
CA TYR A 358 31.46 -9.40 -20.02
C TYR A 358 31.82 -8.43 -21.15
N THR A 359 32.45 -8.94 -22.20
CA THR A 359 32.67 -8.25 -23.48
C THR A 359 31.90 -8.99 -24.57
N GLY A 360 31.04 -8.29 -25.29
CA GLY A 360 30.20 -8.92 -26.32
C GLY A 360 29.31 -7.93 -27.04
N ILE A 361 28.44 -8.43 -27.93
CA ILE A 361 27.43 -7.60 -28.57
C ILE A 361 26.33 -7.28 -27.55
N ALA A 362 26.27 -6.01 -27.18
CA ALA A 362 25.04 -5.40 -26.72
C ALA A 362 24.31 -4.78 -27.93
N SER A 363 23.00 -4.52 -27.81
CA SER A 363 22.38 -3.53 -28.70
C SER A 363 23.14 -2.21 -28.59
N GLY A 364 23.14 -1.42 -29.65
CA GLY A 364 23.65 -0.07 -29.52
C GLY A 364 22.84 0.78 -28.53
N PRO A 365 23.42 1.91 -28.08
CA PRO A 365 22.80 2.83 -27.14
C PRO A 365 21.42 3.21 -27.64
N THR A 366 20.40 3.01 -26.80
CA THR A 366 19.02 3.34 -27.13
C THR A 366 18.47 4.24 -26.04
N ILE A 367 17.64 5.20 -26.42
CA ILE A 367 16.92 6.07 -25.49
C ILE A 367 15.41 5.88 -25.69
N THR A 368 14.63 6.11 -24.63
CA THR A 368 13.17 6.15 -24.71
C THR A 368 12.61 7.23 -23.80
N ASN A 369 11.51 7.83 -24.22
CA ASN A 369 10.64 8.58 -23.33
C ASN A 369 9.44 7.70 -22.98
N GLN A 370 9.30 7.38 -21.70
CA GLN A 370 8.15 6.65 -21.16
C GLN A 370 7.28 7.61 -20.34
N VAL A 371 6.05 7.85 -20.77
CA VAL A 371 5.05 8.62 -20.00
C VAL A 371 4.14 7.62 -19.31
N ARG A 372 4.06 7.67 -17.97
CA ARG A 372 3.30 6.71 -17.15
C ARG A 372 2.42 7.44 -16.13
N PRO A 373 1.22 7.91 -16.50
CA PRO A 373 0.34 8.57 -15.55
C PRO A 373 -0.47 7.57 -14.72
N ARG A 374 -1.04 8.08 -13.63
CA ARG A 374 -2.12 7.49 -12.82
C ARG A 374 -3.15 8.60 -12.59
N LEU A 375 -4.31 8.48 -13.24
CA LEU A 375 -5.34 9.53 -13.33
C LEU A 375 -6.56 9.14 -12.47
N ALA A 376 -6.29 9.07 -11.17
CA ALA A 376 -7.20 8.54 -10.15
C ALA A 376 -8.27 9.56 -9.73
N LYS A 377 -9.51 9.09 -9.63
CA LYS A 377 -10.65 9.83 -9.06
C LYS A 377 -11.44 8.90 -8.17
N THR A 378 -11.59 9.25 -6.89
CA THR A 378 -12.42 8.54 -5.91
C THR A 378 -13.52 9.46 -5.41
N LYS A 379 -14.73 8.91 -5.33
CA LYS A 379 -15.93 9.58 -4.81
C LYS A 379 -16.64 8.66 -3.85
N GLU A 380 -17.06 9.17 -2.71
CA GLU A 380 -17.97 8.48 -1.82
C GLU A 380 -19.06 9.43 -1.33
N GLY A 381 -20.24 8.90 -1.09
CA GLY A 381 -21.30 9.60 -0.37
C GLY A 381 -22.21 8.60 0.33
N GLY A 382 -22.75 8.98 1.48
CA GLY A 382 -23.69 8.14 2.20
C GLY A 382 -24.63 8.90 3.13
N LEU A 383 -25.71 8.22 3.49
CA LEU A 383 -26.73 8.66 4.41
C LEU A 383 -26.77 7.67 5.57
N ASN A 384 -26.50 8.19 6.76
CA ASN A 384 -26.53 7.47 8.02
C ASN A 384 -27.71 7.97 8.87
N LEU A 385 -28.47 7.04 9.43
CA LEU A 385 -29.46 7.28 10.47
C LEU A 385 -28.99 6.52 11.72
N ASP A 386 -28.69 7.27 12.77
CA ASP A 386 -28.46 6.78 14.12
C ASP A 386 -29.72 7.08 14.95
N TRP A 387 -30.36 6.03 15.49
CA TRP A 387 -31.65 6.12 16.18
C TRP A 387 -31.61 5.39 17.51
N HIS A 388 -31.87 6.12 18.59
CA HIS A 388 -31.94 5.65 19.97
C HIS A 388 -33.40 5.73 20.48
N PRO A 389 -34.32 4.85 20.04
CA PRO A 389 -35.74 4.92 20.43
C PRO A 389 -36.00 4.77 21.93
N THR A 390 -35.08 4.15 22.67
CA THR A 390 -35.13 4.00 24.13
C THR A 390 -33.70 4.06 24.67
N SER A 391 -33.53 4.17 26.00
CA SER A 391 -32.22 4.06 26.66
C SER A 391 -31.55 2.69 26.50
N GLN A 392 -32.28 1.66 26.08
CA GLN A 392 -31.78 0.29 25.90
C GLN A 392 -31.59 -0.11 24.44
N ILE A 393 -32.12 0.63 23.47
CA ILE A 393 -32.12 0.23 22.07
C ILE A 393 -31.51 1.34 21.23
N SER A 394 -30.45 1.00 20.49
CA SER A 394 -29.92 1.79 19.38
C SER A 394 -30.09 1.01 18.07
N ALA A 395 -30.30 1.73 16.97
CA ALA A 395 -30.47 1.20 15.64
C ALA A 395 -29.76 2.11 14.64
N LEU A 396 -29.01 1.49 13.73
CA LEU A 396 -28.25 2.15 12.68
C LEU A 396 -28.73 1.68 11.32
N LEU A 397 -28.96 2.62 10.41
CA LEU A 397 -29.15 2.41 8.99
C LEU A 397 -28.13 3.26 8.24
N ASP A 398 -27.27 2.63 7.46
CA ASP A 398 -26.30 3.31 6.61
C ASP A 398 -26.45 2.87 5.15
N LEU A 399 -26.59 3.85 4.27
CA LEU A 399 -26.66 3.70 2.82
C LEU A 399 -25.46 4.42 2.21
N SER A 400 -24.68 3.76 1.36
CA SER A 400 -23.54 4.42 0.72
C SER A 400 -23.32 4.00 -0.73
N TYR A 401 -22.67 4.90 -1.46
CA TYR A 401 -22.17 4.71 -2.81
C TYR A 401 -20.73 5.18 -2.89
N SER A 402 -19.83 4.29 -3.30
CA SER A 402 -18.42 4.59 -3.52
C SER A 402 -18.04 4.26 -4.97
N LYS A 403 -17.31 5.15 -5.64
CA LYS A 403 -16.77 4.92 -6.99
C LYS A 403 -15.35 5.44 -7.10
N ALA A 404 -14.46 4.58 -7.57
CA ALA A 404 -13.11 4.93 -7.96
C ALA A 404 -12.87 4.65 -9.45
N THR A 405 -12.04 5.46 -10.10
CA THR A 405 -11.59 5.23 -11.48
C THR A 405 -10.13 5.61 -11.63
N ASP A 406 -9.38 4.80 -12.38
CA ASP A 406 -8.15 5.24 -13.03
C ASP A 406 -8.40 5.32 -14.54
N ASN A 407 -8.03 6.44 -15.17
CA ASN A 407 -8.31 6.71 -16.59
C ASN A 407 -7.02 6.69 -17.44
N THR A 408 -6.07 5.84 -17.07
CA THR A 408 -4.75 5.72 -17.69
C THR A 408 -4.78 5.10 -19.10
N GLY A 409 -5.87 4.45 -19.50
CA GLY A 409 -6.03 3.86 -20.84
C GLY A 409 -5.87 4.88 -21.98
N GLY A 410 -4.81 4.71 -22.77
CA GLY A 410 -4.44 5.59 -23.88
C GLY A 410 -3.58 6.79 -23.50
N ASN A 411 -3.25 6.95 -22.22
CA ASN A 411 -2.44 8.07 -21.70
C ASN A 411 -1.01 7.64 -21.31
N GLN A 412 -0.69 6.34 -21.33
CA GLN A 412 0.70 5.88 -21.27
C GLN A 412 1.32 6.01 -22.66
N ALA A 413 2.62 6.28 -22.71
CA ALA A 413 3.37 6.32 -23.96
C ALA A 413 4.76 5.70 -23.80
N TRP A 414 5.24 5.05 -24.84
CA TRP A 414 6.63 4.62 -25.01
C TRP A 414 7.07 4.98 -26.41
N PHE A 415 8.15 5.75 -26.55
CA PHE A 415 8.73 6.12 -27.83
C PHE A 415 10.23 5.93 -27.74
N GLU A 416 10.81 5.02 -28.51
CA GLU A 416 12.26 4.76 -28.49
C GLU A 416 13.01 5.33 -29.70
N SER A 417 14.31 5.54 -29.49
CA SER A 417 15.26 5.92 -30.53
C SER A 417 16.57 5.17 -30.34
N ASN A 418 17.01 4.49 -31.39
CA ASN A 418 18.29 3.82 -31.45
C ASN A 418 19.37 4.82 -31.92
N LEU A 419 20.45 4.98 -31.15
CA LEU A 419 21.57 5.88 -31.43
C LEU A 419 22.76 5.17 -32.09
N ALA A 420 22.67 3.86 -32.34
CA ALA A 420 23.74 3.05 -32.92
C ALA A 420 24.15 3.53 -34.32
N GLN A 421 25.45 3.70 -34.53
CA GLN A 421 25.99 4.00 -35.87
C GLN A 421 25.89 2.76 -36.79
N PRO A 422 25.80 2.93 -38.13
CA PRO A 422 25.93 1.81 -39.06
C PRO A 422 27.25 1.05 -38.84
N GLY A 423 27.17 -0.28 -38.67
CA GLY A 423 28.34 -1.10 -38.34
C GLY A 423 28.71 -1.16 -36.84
N TYR A 424 27.86 -0.64 -35.94
CA TYR A 424 28.04 -0.76 -34.48
C TYR A 424 28.10 -2.20 -33.94
N SER A 425 27.83 -3.22 -34.76
CA SER A 425 27.95 -4.62 -34.35
C SER A 425 29.07 -5.33 -35.12
N PRO A 426 30.06 -5.98 -34.46
CA PRO A 426 30.26 -6.09 -33.02
C PRO A 426 31.17 -4.98 -32.45
N ALA A 427 30.60 -3.88 -31.96
CA ALA A 427 31.31 -2.98 -31.05
C ALA A 427 31.65 -3.74 -29.75
N ARG A 428 32.85 -3.52 -29.22
CA ARG A 428 33.30 -4.09 -27.95
C ARG A 428 32.66 -3.34 -26.77
N VAL A 429 31.35 -3.44 -26.65
CA VAL A 429 30.62 -2.99 -25.47
C VAL A 429 31.01 -3.91 -24.31
N ASN A 430 31.37 -3.31 -23.18
CA ASN A 430 31.72 -4.04 -21.97
C ASN A 430 30.68 -3.76 -20.90
N PHE A 431 30.13 -4.83 -20.34
CA PHE A 431 29.33 -4.81 -19.12
C PHE A 431 30.23 -5.06 -17.92
N SER A 432 29.96 -4.39 -16.81
CA SER A 432 30.53 -4.72 -15.50
C SER A 432 29.56 -4.39 -14.38
N LEU A 433 29.72 -5.05 -13.24
CA LEU A 433 29.17 -4.60 -11.97
C LEU A 433 30.17 -3.64 -11.32
N SER A 434 29.69 -2.47 -10.91
CA SER A 434 30.43 -1.53 -10.05
C SER A 434 30.68 -2.12 -8.66
N ASP A 435 31.54 -1.46 -7.86
CA ASP A 435 31.84 -1.81 -6.45
C ASP A 435 30.60 -1.98 -5.55
N ARG A 436 29.43 -1.44 -5.97
CA ARG A 436 28.16 -1.55 -5.25
C ARG A 436 27.19 -2.59 -5.84
N GLY A 437 27.62 -3.39 -6.81
CA GLY A 437 26.78 -4.37 -7.50
C GLY A 437 25.79 -3.77 -8.50
N LEU A 438 25.97 -2.50 -8.88
CA LEU A 438 25.12 -1.84 -9.89
C LEU A 438 25.68 -2.11 -11.29
N PRO A 439 24.85 -2.49 -12.27
CA PRO A 439 25.29 -2.70 -13.64
C PRO A 439 25.78 -1.39 -14.29
N VAL A 440 26.82 -1.51 -15.11
CA VAL A 440 27.47 -0.41 -15.84
C VAL A 440 27.86 -0.90 -17.23
N TYR A 441 27.67 -0.06 -18.24
CA TYR A 441 28.19 -0.30 -19.59
C TYR A 441 29.30 0.68 -19.94
N SER A 442 30.25 0.25 -20.77
CA SER A 442 31.33 1.07 -21.29
C SER A 442 31.72 0.64 -22.71
N GLY A 443 32.50 1.47 -23.42
CA GLY A 443 32.77 1.26 -24.85
C GLY A 443 31.58 1.64 -25.75
N LEU A 444 30.65 2.46 -25.26
CA LEU A 444 29.41 2.79 -25.94
C LEU A 444 29.56 3.78 -27.11
N GLY A 445 30.69 4.51 -27.18
CA GLY A 445 30.90 5.64 -28.09
C GLY A 445 30.58 6.99 -27.42
N ASP A 446 30.44 8.04 -28.23
CA ASP A 446 29.85 9.31 -27.76
C ASP A 446 28.32 9.14 -27.69
N ILE A 447 27.79 9.00 -26.48
CA ILE A 447 26.36 8.81 -26.24
C ILE A 447 25.53 10.08 -26.40
N LEU A 448 26.16 11.26 -26.56
CA LEU A 448 25.49 12.52 -26.84
C LEU A 448 25.32 12.78 -28.36
N ASP A 449 26.04 12.04 -29.21
CA ASP A 449 25.89 12.11 -30.67
C ASP A 449 24.53 11.57 -31.11
N THR A 450 23.66 12.49 -31.55
CA THR A 450 22.31 12.21 -32.03
C THR A 450 22.22 12.13 -33.56
N SER A 451 23.33 12.26 -34.30
CA SER A 451 23.34 12.18 -35.77
C SER A 451 22.86 10.83 -36.32
N ASN A 452 23.08 9.76 -35.55
CA ASN A 452 22.66 8.41 -35.88
C ASN A 452 21.33 8.00 -35.22
N ALA A 453 20.65 8.91 -34.50
CA ALA A 453 19.35 8.63 -33.93
C ALA A 453 18.32 8.24 -35.00
N ARG A 454 17.74 7.05 -34.86
CA ARG A 454 16.64 6.54 -35.69
C ARG A 454 15.44 6.20 -34.82
N ALA A 455 14.24 6.36 -35.35
CA ALA A 455 13.01 5.87 -34.75
C ALA A 455 13.06 4.35 -34.54
N GLY A 456 12.55 3.87 -33.41
CA GLY A 456 12.31 2.44 -33.14
C GLY A 456 10.81 2.14 -32.98
N TYR A 457 10.49 1.30 -32.00
CA TYR A 457 9.14 1.04 -31.53
C TYR A 457 8.49 2.27 -30.86
N LEU A 458 7.19 2.45 -31.12
CA LEU A 458 6.35 3.41 -30.41
C LEU A 458 4.99 2.81 -30.05
N THR A 459 4.38 3.31 -28.97
CA THR A 459 2.99 3.03 -28.61
C THR A 459 2.43 4.11 -27.68
N PHE A 460 1.14 4.40 -27.84
CA PHE A 460 0.30 4.87 -26.74
C PHE A 460 -0.48 3.67 -26.20
N GLU A 461 -0.64 3.57 -24.89
CA GLU A 461 -1.32 2.43 -24.27
C GLU A 461 -1.90 2.76 -22.90
N GLY A 462 -2.34 1.72 -22.20
CA GLY A 462 -2.70 1.78 -20.79
C GLY A 462 -3.94 0.97 -20.46
N VAL A 463 -4.27 0.93 -19.18
CA VAL A 463 -5.47 0.27 -18.67
C VAL A 463 -6.32 1.32 -17.94
N SER A 464 -7.59 1.41 -18.31
CA SER A 464 -8.59 2.15 -17.54
C SER A 464 -9.33 1.20 -16.62
N VAL A 465 -9.49 1.59 -15.36
CA VAL A 465 -10.17 0.82 -14.31
C VAL A 465 -11.33 1.63 -13.76
N ALA A 466 -12.45 0.98 -13.48
CA ALA A 466 -13.53 1.55 -12.68
C ALA A 466 -14.01 0.54 -11.64
N ASP A 467 -14.22 0.99 -10.41
CA ASP A 467 -14.78 0.21 -9.31
C ASP A 467 -15.96 0.96 -8.73
N ARG A 468 -17.10 0.30 -8.58
CA ARG A 468 -18.36 0.87 -8.11
C ARG A 468 -18.96 -0.02 -7.04
N ILE A 469 -19.32 0.58 -5.92
CA ILE A 469 -19.89 -0.09 -4.75
C ILE A 469 -21.20 0.61 -4.39
N TYR A 470 -22.27 -0.17 -4.26
CA TYR A 470 -23.47 0.22 -3.54
C TYR A 470 -23.55 -0.63 -2.28
N GLN A 471 -23.76 0.01 -1.12
CA GLN A 471 -23.79 -0.66 0.17
C GLN A 471 -24.99 -0.22 1.00
N LEU A 472 -25.58 -1.20 1.69
CA LEU A 472 -26.55 -1.03 2.77
C LEU A 472 -25.97 -1.76 4.00
N ASN A 473 -25.97 -1.12 5.15
CA ASN A 473 -25.64 -1.71 6.44
C ASN A 473 -26.74 -1.36 7.45
N THR A 474 -27.27 -2.36 8.13
CA THR A 474 -28.25 -2.19 9.21
C THR A 474 -27.79 -2.91 10.45
N GLN A 475 -27.92 -2.27 11.60
CA GLN A 475 -27.57 -2.84 12.90
C GLN A 475 -28.61 -2.43 13.94
N VAL A 476 -28.93 -3.33 14.86
CA VAL A 476 -29.74 -3.04 16.04
C VAL A 476 -29.00 -3.60 17.23
N LYS A 477 -28.82 -2.79 18.27
CA LYS A 477 -28.24 -3.17 19.54
C LYS A 477 -29.28 -3.03 20.65
N TYR A 478 -29.33 -4.03 21.50
CA TYR A 478 -30.05 -4.03 22.76
C TYR A 478 -29.04 -4.05 23.91
N GLN A 479 -29.08 -3.04 24.77
CA GLN A 479 -28.32 -2.91 26.00
C GLN A 479 -29.09 -3.60 27.14
N ALA A 480 -28.45 -4.53 27.85
CA ALA A 480 -29.09 -5.26 28.95
C ALA A 480 -28.93 -4.52 30.29
N ASP A 481 -29.96 -4.58 31.14
CA ASP A 481 -30.00 -3.87 32.44
C ASP A 481 -29.02 -4.40 33.50
N GLY A 482 -28.45 -5.59 33.31
CA GLY A 482 -27.47 -6.15 34.23
C GLY A 482 -27.17 -7.64 34.04
N GLY A 483 -26.32 -8.16 34.93
CA GLY A 483 -25.82 -9.52 34.87
C GLY A 483 -24.60 -9.68 33.94
N ILE A 484 -24.43 -10.89 33.40
CA ILE A 484 -23.29 -11.23 32.54
C ILE A 484 -23.47 -10.69 31.11
N LEU A 485 -24.70 -10.66 30.59
CA LEU A 485 -25.00 -10.06 29.29
C LEU A 485 -24.95 -8.53 29.42
N ARG A 486 -24.25 -7.86 28.51
CA ARG A 486 -24.14 -6.39 28.45
C ARG A 486 -24.84 -5.81 27.24
N SER A 487 -24.71 -6.45 26.09
CA SER A 487 -25.54 -6.14 24.93
C SER A 487 -25.68 -7.31 23.96
N LEU A 488 -26.77 -7.30 23.18
CA LEU A 488 -26.94 -8.09 21.97
C LEU A 488 -26.95 -7.15 20.77
N THR A 489 -26.18 -7.47 19.73
CA THR A 489 -26.18 -6.73 18.46
C THR A 489 -26.48 -7.69 17.32
N ALA A 490 -27.43 -7.35 16.46
CA ALA A 490 -27.72 -8.10 15.24
C ALA A 490 -27.81 -7.14 14.05
N GLY A 491 -27.52 -7.63 12.85
CA GLY A 491 -27.54 -6.76 11.67
C GLY A 491 -27.41 -7.49 10.35
N ALA A 492 -27.59 -6.73 9.27
CA ALA A 492 -27.48 -7.19 7.90
C ALA A 492 -26.68 -6.19 7.07
N ASN A 493 -25.97 -6.70 6.06
CA ASN A 493 -25.19 -5.90 5.14
C ASN A 493 -25.36 -6.45 3.71
N TYR A 494 -25.69 -5.56 2.77
CA TYR A 494 -25.73 -5.86 1.35
C TYR A 494 -24.69 -5.01 0.63
N VAL A 495 -23.95 -5.62 -0.30
CA VAL A 495 -22.95 -4.95 -1.13
C VAL A 495 -23.08 -5.44 -2.57
N ASP A 496 -23.29 -4.51 -3.51
CA ASP A 496 -23.14 -4.74 -4.95
C ASP A 496 -21.89 -4.02 -5.44
N ARG A 497 -20.82 -4.77 -5.71
CA ARG A 497 -19.54 -4.25 -6.19
C ARG A 497 -19.29 -4.71 -7.62
N LYS A 498 -19.13 -3.75 -8.55
CA LYS A 498 -18.73 -4.02 -9.93
C LYS A 498 -17.40 -3.34 -10.23
N LYS A 499 -16.42 -4.15 -10.67
CA LYS A 499 -15.14 -3.67 -11.19
C LYS A 499 -15.02 -3.95 -12.68
N GLU A 500 -14.49 -2.99 -13.40
CA GLU A 500 -14.38 -2.95 -14.86
C GLU A 500 -12.94 -2.59 -15.23
N ARG A 501 -12.40 -3.25 -16.26
CA ARG A 501 -11.03 -3.08 -16.74
C ARG A 501 -11.03 -3.08 -18.26
N PHE A 502 -10.50 -2.02 -18.86
CA PHE A 502 -10.42 -1.86 -20.31
C PHE A 502 -8.98 -1.52 -20.71
N SER A 503 -8.38 -2.36 -21.55
CA SER A 503 -7.01 -2.18 -22.05
C SER A 503 -7.03 -1.51 -23.42
N TYR A 504 -6.15 -0.55 -23.61
CA TYR A 504 -6.01 0.20 -24.86
C TYR A 504 -4.55 0.19 -25.32
N LYS A 505 -4.32 0.16 -26.63
CA LYS A 505 -3.00 0.16 -27.27
C LYS A 505 -3.09 0.80 -28.65
N THR A 506 -2.05 1.49 -29.11
CA THR A 506 -1.88 1.85 -30.53
C THR A 506 -1.93 0.54 -31.35
N PRO A 507 -2.65 0.46 -32.48
CA PRO A 507 -2.70 -0.74 -33.32
C PRO A 507 -1.29 -1.24 -33.67
N ASP A 508 -1.04 -2.54 -33.56
CA ASP A 508 0.30 -3.14 -33.78
C ASP A 508 0.88 -2.76 -35.15
N ALA A 509 0.02 -2.64 -36.17
CA ALA A 509 0.37 -2.20 -37.53
C ALA A 509 0.92 -0.75 -37.62
N LEU A 510 0.88 0.05 -36.56
CA LEU A 510 1.42 1.41 -36.48
C LEU A 510 2.70 1.53 -35.62
N GLN A 511 3.06 0.50 -34.85
CA GLN A 511 4.08 0.62 -33.80
C GLN A 511 5.51 0.66 -34.31
N SER A 512 5.72 0.25 -35.56
CA SER A 512 7.04 0.23 -36.22
C SER A 512 7.04 0.84 -37.63
N VAL A 513 5.98 1.54 -38.05
CA VAL A 513 5.90 2.11 -39.42
C VAL A 513 6.94 3.21 -39.67
N PHE A 514 7.42 3.85 -38.60
CA PHE A 514 8.48 4.83 -38.65
C PHE A 514 9.87 4.24 -38.39
N SER A 515 10.01 2.96 -38.03
CA SER A 515 11.30 2.42 -37.59
C SER A 515 12.39 2.56 -38.66
N GLY A 516 13.55 3.08 -38.26
CA GLY A 516 14.67 3.40 -39.16
C GLY A 516 14.67 4.82 -39.73
N VAL A 517 13.59 5.61 -39.56
CA VAL A 517 13.55 7.04 -39.95
C VAL A 517 14.52 7.87 -39.09
N PRO A 518 15.34 8.76 -39.67
CA PRO A 518 16.26 9.61 -38.91
C PRO A 518 15.55 10.71 -38.11
N TYR A 519 16.00 10.94 -36.88
CA TYR A 519 15.55 12.06 -36.05
C TYR A 519 16.45 13.29 -36.24
N PRO A 520 15.90 14.48 -36.55
CA PRO A 520 16.69 15.70 -36.68
C PRO A 520 17.08 16.25 -35.32
N GLN A 521 18.14 17.06 -35.25
CA GLN A 521 18.59 17.66 -33.97
C GLN A 521 17.48 18.42 -33.23
N SER A 522 16.51 18.98 -33.96
CA SER A 522 15.42 19.80 -33.42
C SER A 522 14.38 19.06 -32.57
N VAL A 523 14.32 17.72 -32.58
CA VAL A 523 13.43 16.98 -31.66
C VAL A 523 14.08 16.70 -30.30
N PHE A 524 15.40 16.89 -30.19
CA PHE A 524 16.13 16.66 -28.95
C PHE A 524 16.13 17.90 -28.06
N GLY A 525 15.72 17.71 -26.80
CA GLY A 525 15.75 18.73 -25.77
C GLY A 525 17.09 18.81 -25.04
N LYS A 526 17.08 19.39 -23.84
CA LYS A 526 18.24 19.31 -22.92
C LYS A 526 18.56 17.84 -22.61
N PRO A 527 19.84 17.41 -22.57
CA PRO A 527 20.22 16.12 -22.03
C PRO A 527 19.69 15.90 -20.60
N ALA A 528 19.44 14.64 -20.26
CA ALA A 528 19.01 14.23 -18.93
C ALA A 528 20.09 14.55 -17.89
N ASP A 529 19.70 15.04 -16.72
CA ASP A 529 20.62 15.29 -15.60
C ASP A 529 21.00 13.96 -14.92
N ALA A 530 21.99 13.29 -15.52
CA ALA A 530 22.58 12.04 -15.06
C ALA A 530 24.02 12.21 -14.55
N ASP A 531 24.43 13.43 -14.20
CA ASP A 531 25.74 13.66 -13.58
C ASP A 531 25.82 12.93 -12.22
N ASP A 532 26.93 12.22 -12.01
CA ASP A 532 27.16 11.32 -10.86
C ASP A 532 26.02 10.30 -10.63
N PHE A 533 25.44 9.74 -11.70
CA PHE A 533 24.32 8.79 -11.62
C PHE A 533 24.65 7.58 -10.73
N PHE A 534 24.26 7.64 -9.46
CA PHE A 534 24.69 6.71 -8.41
C PHE A 534 26.22 6.49 -8.32
N GLY A 535 27.06 7.39 -8.83
CA GLY A 535 28.50 7.19 -8.92
C GLY A 535 28.96 6.06 -9.84
N VAL A 536 28.15 5.65 -10.84
CA VAL A 536 28.59 4.66 -11.85
C VAL A 536 29.40 5.27 -13.00
N GLY A 537 29.47 6.61 -13.10
CA GLY A 537 30.33 7.32 -14.05
C GLY A 537 29.97 7.19 -15.54
N MET A 538 28.83 6.59 -15.88
CA MET A 538 28.49 6.23 -17.28
C MET A 538 28.03 7.42 -18.15
N PHE A 539 27.58 8.52 -17.55
CA PHE A 539 26.95 9.65 -18.25
C PHE A 539 27.67 10.98 -18.03
N PRO A 540 28.90 11.18 -18.55
CA PRO A 540 29.56 12.47 -18.48
C PRO A 540 28.79 13.51 -19.30
N GLY A 541 28.04 14.41 -18.64
CA GLY A 541 27.19 15.41 -19.31
C GLY A 541 25.79 14.90 -19.70
N GLY A 542 25.37 13.74 -19.18
CA GLY A 542 24.02 13.20 -19.37
C GLY A 542 23.84 12.28 -20.59
N PHE A 543 22.60 12.18 -21.07
CA PHE A 543 22.21 11.48 -22.30
C PHE A 543 21.07 12.23 -23.02
N PRO A 544 20.91 12.10 -24.35
CA PRO A 544 19.91 12.85 -25.11
C PRO A 544 18.48 12.51 -24.70
N THR A 545 17.58 13.50 -24.76
CA THR A 545 16.15 13.32 -24.44
C THR A 545 15.26 14.02 -25.46
N TYR A 546 14.01 13.60 -25.52
CA TYR A 546 12.93 14.25 -26.26
C TYR A 546 11.63 14.22 -25.46
N SER A 547 10.63 14.95 -25.94
CA SER A 547 9.24 14.86 -25.50
C SER A 547 8.47 13.93 -26.43
N VAL A 548 7.58 13.08 -25.87
CA VAL A 548 6.61 12.31 -26.67
C VAL A 548 5.79 13.21 -27.60
N ALA A 549 5.38 14.39 -27.14
CA ALA A 549 4.51 15.29 -27.92
C ALA A 549 5.24 15.86 -29.14
N ASP A 550 6.48 16.34 -28.96
CA ASP A 550 7.29 16.91 -30.04
C ASP A 550 7.68 15.83 -31.06
N LEU A 551 8.02 14.64 -30.57
CA LEU A 551 8.37 13.51 -31.42
C LEU A 551 7.17 12.97 -32.21
N GLN A 552 5.98 12.90 -31.58
CA GLN A 552 4.73 12.57 -32.27
C GLN A 552 4.42 13.58 -33.38
N ALA A 553 4.57 14.89 -33.11
CA ALA A 553 4.34 15.94 -34.09
C ALA A 553 5.33 15.84 -35.27
N TYR A 554 6.60 15.54 -35.01
CA TYR A 554 7.60 15.30 -36.06
C TYR A 554 7.26 14.07 -36.91
N LEU A 555 6.92 12.94 -36.28
CA LEU A 555 6.60 11.68 -36.96
C LEU A 555 5.37 11.79 -37.86
N LEU A 556 4.34 12.52 -37.43
CA LEU A 556 3.11 12.71 -38.19
C LEU A 556 3.20 13.79 -39.30
N SER A 557 4.37 14.39 -39.54
CA SER A 557 4.55 15.33 -40.64
C SER A 557 4.68 14.63 -42.00
N ASP A 558 4.18 15.26 -43.07
CA ASP A 558 4.22 14.70 -44.44
C ASP A 558 5.64 14.34 -44.89
N ALA A 559 6.64 15.15 -44.50
CA ALA A 559 8.05 14.91 -44.81
C ALA A 559 8.56 13.63 -44.15
N THR A 560 8.20 13.40 -42.87
CA THR A 560 8.60 12.19 -42.14
C THR A 560 7.88 10.95 -42.63
N ILE A 561 6.58 11.05 -42.94
CA ILE A 561 5.80 9.97 -43.56
C ILE A 561 6.39 9.59 -44.92
N ALA A 562 6.78 10.57 -45.74
CA ALA A 562 7.44 10.34 -47.03
C ALA A 562 8.84 9.71 -46.91
N ALA A 563 9.49 9.80 -45.74
CA ALA A 563 10.79 9.19 -45.45
C ALA A 563 10.69 7.77 -44.86
N THR A 564 9.49 7.24 -44.60
CA THR A 564 9.32 5.85 -44.15
C THR A 564 9.65 4.84 -45.26
N ALA A 565 9.94 3.59 -44.88
CA ALA A 565 10.29 2.54 -45.84
C ALA A 565 9.17 2.20 -46.84
N ASN A 566 7.91 2.48 -46.49
CA ASN A 566 6.75 2.39 -47.39
C ASN A 566 5.74 3.50 -47.08
N PRO A 567 5.87 4.70 -47.67
CA PRO A 567 5.04 5.85 -47.34
C PRO A 567 3.55 5.64 -47.56
N ASP A 568 3.16 4.86 -48.57
CA ASP A 568 1.75 4.63 -48.88
C ASP A 568 1.10 3.63 -47.91
N ALA A 569 1.85 2.61 -47.45
CA ALA A 569 1.41 1.75 -46.36
C ALA A 569 1.31 2.54 -45.04
N THR A 570 2.27 3.42 -44.74
CA THR A 570 2.23 4.31 -43.57
C THR A 570 0.99 5.22 -43.60
N ARG A 571 0.72 5.88 -44.74
CA ARG A 571 -0.50 6.70 -44.92
C ARG A 571 -1.78 5.88 -44.77
N ALA A 572 -1.84 4.69 -45.35
CA ALA A 572 -3.00 3.81 -45.26
C ALA A 572 -3.26 3.35 -43.81
N ALA A 573 -2.20 2.97 -43.08
CA ALA A 573 -2.30 2.57 -41.67
C ALA A 573 -2.72 3.74 -40.76
N LEU A 574 -2.18 4.94 -40.99
CA LEU A 574 -2.57 6.16 -40.27
C LEU A 574 -4.03 6.52 -40.57
N ALA A 575 -4.45 6.52 -41.84
CA ALA A 575 -5.82 6.80 -42.24
C ALA A 575 -6.83 5.81 -41.64
N ALA A 576 -6.49 4.52 -41.58
CA ALA A 576 -7.29 3.49 -40.91
C ALA A 576 -7.45 3.74 -39.39
N ASN A 577 -6.53 4.48 -38.77
CA ASN A 577 -6.56 4.88 -37.37
C ASN A 577 -6.93 6.37 -37.18
N GLY A 578 -7.71 6.95 -38.10
CA GLY A 578 -8.21 8.33 -37.99
C GLY A 578 -7.17 9.43 -38.19
N GLY A 579 -6.03 9.11 -38.82
CA GLY A 579 -4.96 10.05 -39.16
C GLY A 579 -3.86 10.19 -38.10
N GLY A 580 -3.77 9.29 -37.11
CA GLY A 580 -2.78 9.42 -36.03
C GLY A 580 -2.39 8.11 -35.34
N LEU A 581 -1.62 8.26 -34.26
CA LEU A 581 -1.08 7.15 -33.44
C LEU A 581 -2.00 6.75 -32.26
N GLY A 582 -3.26 7.19 -32.29
CA GLY A 582 -4.24 6.94 -31.21
C GLY A 582 -4.48 5.46 -30.92
N VAL A 583 -5.11 5.19 -29.79
CA VAL A 583 -5.31 3.83 -29.28
C VAL A 583 -6.65 3.22 -29.68
N VAL A 584 -6.66 1.89 -29.83
CA VAL A 584 -7.87 1.07 -29.93
C VAL A 584 -8.07 0.26 -28.66
N LEU A 585 -9.33 -0.13 -28.39
CA LEU A 585 -9.65 -1.09 -27.33
C LEU A 585 -9.12 -2.48 -27.69
N ILE A 586 -8.54 -3.18 -26.72
CA ILE A 586 -8.12 -4.59 -26.82
C ILE A 586 -9.19 -5.47 -26.13
N PRO A 587 -10.12 -6.11 -26.86
CA PRO A 587 -11.29 -6.78 -26.24
C PRO A 587 -10.89 -8.01 -25.42
N SER A 588 -9.99 -8.85 -25.92
CA SER A 588 -9.43 -10.01 -25.21
C SER A 588 -8.81 -9.67 -23.85
N ASN A 589 -8.27 -8.45 -23.71
CA ASN A 589 -7.69 -7.93 -22.48
C ASN A 589 -8.64 -6.95 -21.75
N SER A 590 -9.96 -7.08 -21.94
CA SER A 590 -10.97 -6.18 -21.34
C SER A 590 -12.19 -6.95 -20.80
N GLY A 591 -12.77 -6.48 -19.70
CA GLY A 591 -13.90 -7.15 -19.06
C GLY A 591 -14.39 -6.49 -17.77
N SER A 592 -15.28 -7.20 -17.06
CA SER A 592 -15.80 -6.78 -15.76
C SER A 592 -16.14 -7.96 -14.86
N ALA A 593 -15.89 -7.83 -13.56
CA ALA A 593 -16.35 -8.74 -12.53
C ALA A 593 -17.34 -8.02 -11.60
N GLN A 594 -18.42 -8.68 -11.23
CA GLN A 594 -19.43 -8.17 -10.31
C GLN A 594 -19.66 -9.17 -9.18
N GLU A 595 -19.63 -8.68 -7.95
CA GLU A 595 -19.97 -9.42 -6.74
C GLU A 595 -21.22 -8.82 -6.10
N LYS A 596 -22.21 -9.67 -5.82
CA LYS A 596 -23.32 -9.32 -4.94
C LYS A 596 -23.19 -10.11 -3.65
N THR A 597 -23.00 -9.42 -2.55
CA THR A 597 -22.81 -10.02 -1.23
C THR A 597 -23.98 -9.68 -0.32
N ILE A 598 -24.56 -10.69 0.33
CA ILE A 598 -25.47 -10.54 1.46
C ILE A 598 -24.78 -11.15 2.68
N SER A 599 -24.70 -10.39 3.76
CA SER A 599 -24.18 -10.83 5.04
C SER A 599 -25.18 -10.54 6.15
N THR A 600 -25.26 -11.42 7.14
CA THR A 600 -26.01 -11.22 8.38
C THR A 600 -25.15 -11.61 9.58
N PHE A 601 -25.36 -10.98 10.73
CA PHE A 601 -24.61 -11.31 11.93
C PHE A 601 -25.46 -11.21 13.19
N ALA A 602 -25.03 -11.94 14.22
CA ALA A 602 -25.47 -11.79 15.59
C ALA A 602 -24.26 -11.85 16.53
N GLN A 603 -24.27 -11.03 17.57
CA GLN A 603 -23.17 -10.81 18.50
C GLN A 603 -23.71 -10.56 19.91
N ALA A 604 -23.03 -11.10 20.91
CA ALA A 604 -23.28 -10.82 22.32
C ALA A 604 -22.00 -10.26 22.95
N SER A 605 -22.12 -9.08 23.55
CA SER A 605 -21.09 -8.55 24.46
C SER A 605 -21.47 -8.94 25.89
N LEU A 606 -20.53 -9.60 26.55
CA LEU A 606 -20.62 -10.14 27.90
C LEU A 606 -19.61 -9.43 28.80
N GLY A 607 -19.84 -9.42 30.11
CA GLY A 607 -18.84 -8.96 31.06
C GLY A 607 -19.32 -8.94 32.50
N GLY A 608 -18.38 -8.90 33.43
CA GLY A 608 -18.64 -8.89 34.86
C GLY A 608 -17.35 -8.94 35.67
N GLU A 609 -17.47 -9.39 36.91
CA GLU A 609 -16.38 -9.47 37.87
C GLU A 609 -16.02 -10.93 38.16
N LEU A 610 -14.73 -11.20 38.29
CA LEU A 610 -14.18 -12.49 38.73
C LEU A 610 -13.30 -12.23 39.97
N GLY A 611 -13.94 -12.19 41.14
CA GLY A 611 -13.32 -11.62 42.33
C GLY A 611 -13.12 -10.12 42.13
N SER A 612 -11.92 -9.59 42.39
CA SER A 612 -11.61 -8.16 42.22
C SER A 612 -11.14 -7.78 40.80
N ARG A 613 -11.53 -8.54 39.77
CA ARG A 613 -11.03 -8.40 38.38
C ARG A 613 -12.17 -8.28 37.41
N ASN A 614 -12.19 -7.22 36.61
CA ASN A 614 -13.18 -7.09 35.54
C ASN A 614 -12.81 -8.00 34.37
N TRP A 615 -13.83 -8.51 33.68
CA TRP A 615 -13.68 -9.18 32.41
C TRP A 615 -14.79 -8.76 31.45
N SER A 616 -14.49 -8.77 30.15
CA SER A 616 -15.48 -8.68 29.08
C SER A 616 -15.18 -9.71 27.99
N ALA A 617 -16.21 -10.06 27.22
CA ALA A 617 -16.07 -10.92 26.04
C ALA A 617 -17.04 -10.48 24.95
N ASN A 618 -16.65 -10.64 23.70
CA ASN A 618 -17.45 -10.38 22.52
C ASN A 618 -17.51 -11.67 21.72
N ILE A 619 -18.68 -12.31 21.64
CA ILE A 619 -18.88 -13.57 20.94
C ILE A 619 -19.94 -13.35 19.86
N GLY A 620 -19.65 -13.73 18.62
CA GLY A 620 -20.57 -13.54 17.51
C GLY A 620 -20.33 -14.50 16.36
N ILE A 621 -21.27 -14.47 15.42
CA ILE A 621 -21.17 -15.20 14.16
C ILE A 621 -21.72 -14.33 13.03
N ARG A 622 -20.97 -14.26 11.94
CA ARG A 622 -21.38 -13.64 10.68
C ARG A 622 -21.54 -14.71 9.61
N PHE A 623 -22.66 -14.72 8.92
CA PHE A 623 -22.86 -15.51 7.71
C PHE A 623 -22.76 -14.56 6.50
N THR A 624 -22.06 -14.97 5.46
CA THR A 624 -21.94 -14.20 4.22
C THR A 624 -22.09 -15.11 3.01
N LYS A 625 -22.84 -14.66 2.01
CA LYS A 625 -22.97 -15.29 0.70
C LYS A 625 -22.60 -14.26 -0.36
N THR A 626 -21.72 -14.63 -1.29
CA THR A 626 -21.36 -13.81 -2.45
C THR A 626 -21.65 -14.57 -3.74
N ASP A 627 -22.40 -13.94 -4.63
CA ASP A 627 -22.61 -14.40 -6.01
C ASP A 627 -21.72 -13.56 -6.96
N VAL A 628 -20.95 -14.25 -7.82
CA VAL A 628 -19.97 -13.67 -8.76
C VAL A 628 -20.53 -13.74 -10.18
N THR A 629 -20.40 -12.67 -10.97
CA THR A 629 -20.59 -12.71 -12.42
C THR A 629 -19.44 -11.99 -13.13
N SER A 630 -18.68 -12.75 -13.92
CA SER A 630 -17.60 -12.23 -14.76
C SER A 630 -18.06 -12.14 -16.21
N ARG A 631 -17.62 -11.09 -16.92
CA ARG A 631 -17.94 -10.81 -18.32
C ARG A 631 -16.69 -10.34 -19.05
N GLY A 632 -16.50 -10.80 -20.28
CA GLY A 632 -15.37 -10.42 -21.12
C GLY A 632 -15.62 -10.78 -22.58
N PHE A 633 -14.55 -10.90 -23.37
CA PHE A 633 -14.63 -11.25 -24.79
C PHE A 633 -13.77 -12.48 -25.10
N GLY A 634 -14.39 -13.51 -25.69
CA GLY A 634 -13.71 -14.66 -26.24
C GLY A 634 -13.21 -14.36 -27.65
N GLN A 635 -11.96 -14.72 -27.93
CA GLN A 635 -11.34 -14.66 -29.25
C GLN A 635 -10.47 -15.91 -29.46
N GLU A 636 -10.60 -16.55 -30.62
CA GLU A 636 -9.79 -17.69 -31.04
C GLU A 636 -8.53 -17.21 -31.78
N ILE A 637 -7.42 -17.94 -31.64
CA ILE A 637 -6.22 -17.68 -32.45
C ILE A 637 -6.40 -18.37 -33.81
N LEU A 638 -6.56 -17.58 -34.86
CA LEU A 638 -6.73 -18.07 -36.23
C LEU A 638 -5.38 -18.36 -36.89
N SER A 639 -4.38 -17.51 -36.65
CA SER A 639 -3.00 -17.72 -37.10
C SER A 639 -2.01 -16.84 -36.32
N ILE A 640 -0.73 -17.20 -36.40
CA ILE A 640 0.38 -16.36 -35.92
C ILE A 640 1.30 -16.12 -37.12
N THR A 641 1.50 -14.86 -37.49
CA THR A 641 2.24 -14.45 -38.69
C THR A 641 3.45 -13.60 -38.30
N THR A 642 4.66 -14.02 -38.71
CA THR A 642 5.90 -13.25 -38.48
C THR A 642 6.15 -12.36 -39.71
N PRO A 643 6.09 -11.03 -39.60
CA PRO A 643 6.17 -10.14 -40.77
C PRO A 643 7.59 -9.98 -41.34
N GLY A 644 8.62 -10.43 -40.62
CA GLY A 644 10.00 -10.46 -41.12
C GLY A 644 11.01 -10.89 -40.04
N PRO A 645 12.29 -11.15 -40.41
CA PRO A 645 13.33 -11.47 -39.44
C PRO A 645 13.51 -10.35 -38.40
N GLY A 646 13.50 -10.70 -37.12
CA GLY A 646 13.67 -9.75 -36.01
C GLY A 646 12.44 -8.91 -35.65
N LEU A 647 11.31 -9.08 -36.33
CA LEU A 647 10.04 -8.44 -35.98
C LEU A 647 9.19 -9.33 -35.07
N ASP A 648 8.37 -8.70 -34.22
CA ASP A 648 7.44 -9.43 -33.34
C ASP A 648 6.35 -10.16 -34.15
N PRO A 649 5.97 -11.40 -33.76
CA PRO A 649 4.88 -12.11 -34.42
C PRO A 649 3.52 -11.45 -34.13
N ILE A 650 2.69 -11.34 -35.16
CA ILE A 650 1.33 -10.81 -35.07
C ILE A 650 0.36 -11.97 -34.82
N VAL A 651 -0.53 -11.83 -33.83
CA VAL A 651 -1.60 -12.79 -33.52
C VAL A 651 -2.88 -12.38 -34.23
N ASN A 652 -3.31 -13.16 -35.22
CA ASN A 652 -4.57 -12.93 -35.91
C ASN A 652 -5.70 -13.62 -35.12
N LEU A 653 -6.60 -12.83 -34.56
CA LEU A 653 -7.69 -13.28 -33.70
C LEU A 653 -9.04 -13.28 -34.43
N SER A 654 -9.96 -14.13 -33.99
CA SER A 654 -11.37 -14.08 -34.41
C SER A 654 -12.04 -12.77 -33.97
N ALA A 655 -13.19 -12.46 -34.56
CA ALA A 655 -14.04 -11.36 -34.09
C ALA A 655 -14.47 -11.61 -32.62
N PRO A 656 -14.40 -10.60 -31.74
CA PRO A 656 -14.67 -10.76 -30.30
C PRO A 656 -16.12 -11.13 -30.01
N GLN A 657 -16.34 -12.22 -29.29
CA GLN A 657 -17.66 -12.67 -28.86
C GLN A 657 -17.85 -12.43 -27.35
N PRO A 658 -18.96 -11.83 -26.90
CA PRO A 658 -19.22 -11.65 -25.47
C PRO A 658 -19.33 -13.00 -24.74
N ILE A 659 -18.57 -13.15 -23.65
CA ILE A 659 -18.59 -14.35 -22.79
C ILE A 659 -18.94 -13.97 -21.34
N VAL A 660 -19.64 -14.88 -20.65
CA VAL A 660 -20.10 -14.69 -19.26
C VAL A 660 -19.88 -15.97 -18.46
N ALA A 661 -19.30 -15.83 -17.27
CA ALA A 661 -19.17 -16.91 -16.28
C ALA A 661 -19.78 -16.47 -14.95
N LYS A 662 -20.21 -17.44 -14.14
CA LYS A 662 -20.84 -17.21 -12.84
C LYS A 662 -20.30 -18.19 -11.81
N GLY A 663 -20.04 -17.69 -10.61
CA GLY A 663 -19.65 -18.48 -9.44
C GLY A 663 -20.44 -18.04 -8.22
N SER A 664 -20.39 -18.81 -7.14
CA SER A 664 -20.96 -18.41 -5.84
C SER A 664 -20.26 -19.12 -4.70
N TYR A 665 -20.24 -18.50 -3.52
CA TYR A 665 -19.75 -19.11 -2.29
C TYR A 665 -20.49 -18.57 -1.07
N ALA A 666 -20.46 -19.32 0.03
CA ALA A 666 -20.96 -18.91 1.33
C ALA A 666 -19.98 -19.29 2.45
N GLN A 667 -19.90 -18.48 3.49
CA GLN A 667 -19.04 -18.71 4.65
C GLN A 667 -19.75 -18.35 5.95
N ALA A 668 -19.59 -19.21 6.96
CA ALA A 668 -19.81 -18.87 8.36
C ALA A 668 -18.47 -18.43 8.97
N LEU A 669 -18.49 -17.29 9.66
CA LEU A 669 -17.36 -16.58 10.25
C LEU A 669 -17.65 -16.34 11.75
N PRO A 670 -17.45 -17.36 12.61
CA PRO A 670 -17.49 -17.19 14.06
C PRO A 670 -16.31 -16.35 14.57
N THR A 671 -16.58 -15.52 15.58
CA THR A 671 -15.60 -14.66 16.27
C THR A 671 -15.83 -14.74 17.77
N ALA A 672 -14.77 -14.90 18.56
CA ALA A 672 -14.79 -14.74 20.01
C ALA A 672 -13.54 -13.95 20.44
N ASN A 673 -13.75 -12.82 21.12
CA ASN A 673 -12.71 -12.03 21.77
C ASN A 673 -13.00 -12.02 23.28
N VAL A 674 -11.97 -12.08 24.12
CA VAL A 674 -12.06 -12.06 25.59
C VAL A 674 -10.99 -11.11 26.12
N LYS A 675 -11.36 -10.33 27.14
CA LYS A 675 -10.51 -9.36 27.84
C LYS A 675 -10.68 -9.52 29.35
N ILE A 676 -9.58 -9.50 30.11
CA ILE A 676 -9.61 -9.59 31.57
C ILE A 676 -8.51 -8.73 32.19
N ASP A 677 -8.84 -8.02 33.27
CA ASP A 677 -7.89 -7.36 34.14
C ASP A 677 -7.10 -8.44 34.93
N ALA A 678 -5.99 -8.92 34.36
CA ALA A 678 -5.18 -9.99 34.93
C ALA A 678 -4.57 -9.58 36.28
N PHE A 679 -4.03 -8.36 36.35
CA PHE A 679 -3.47 -7.75 37.57
C PHE A 679 -3.75 -6.23 37.53
N ARG A 680 -3.32 -5.47 38.55
CA ARG A 680 -3.51 -4.00 38.60
C ARG A 680 -2.94 -3.33 37.35
N ASN A 681 -3.84 -2.74 36.55
CA ASN A 681 -3.56 -2.11 35.25
C ASN A 681 -2.93 -3.02 34.19
N VAL A 682 -2.98 -4.34 34.34
CA VAL A 682 -2.49 -5.30 33.33
C VAL A 682 -3.68 -6.04 32.74
N VAL A 683 -3.94 -5.80 31.47
CA VAL A 683 -5.04 -6.40 30.71
C VAL A 683 -4.51 -7.53 29.86
N PHE A 684 -5.10 -8.72 29.99
CA PHE A 684 -4.92 -9.82 29.05
C PHE A 684 -6.08 -9.84 28.05
N GLN A 685 -5.76 -10.03 26.77
CA GLN A 685 -6.72 -10.23 25.69
C GLN A 685 -6.40 -11.53 24.98
N ALA A 686 -7.45 -12.24 24.54
CA ALA A 686 -7.34 -13.38 23.65
C ALA A 686 -8.48 -13.35 22.63
N ALA A 687 -8.21 -13.81 21.40
CA ALA A 687 -9.22 -13.91 20.36
C ALA A 687 -9.04 -15.17 19.51
N VAL A 688 -10.17 -15.71 19.05
CA VAL A 688 -10.24 -16.71 17.99
C VAL A 688 -11.31 -16.29 16.98
N ALA A 689 -10.94 -16.30 15.70
CA ALA A 689 -11.86 -15.88 14.64
C ALA A 689 -11.59 -16.63 13.34
N LYS A 690 -12.65 -16.99 12.62
CA LYS A 690 -12.54 -17.38 11.21
C LYS A 690 -12.81 -16.15 10.34
N THR A 691 -11.88 -15.84 9.43
CA THR A 691 -11.98 -14.72 8.49
C THR A 691 -11.90 -15.21 7.04
N LEU A 692 -12.21 -14.31 6.10
CA LEU A 692 -11.99 -14.52 4.67
C LEU A 692 -11.42 -13.26 4.02
N THR A 693 -10.73 -13.45 2.91
CA THR A 693 -10.38 -12.42 1.92
C THR A 693 -10.85 -12.92 0.56
N ARG A 694 -11.61 -12.08 -0.15
CA ARG A 694 -12.17 -12.44 -1.47
C ARG A 694 -11.08 -12.41 -2.54
N ALA A 695 -11.10 -13.36 -3.46
CA ALA A 695 -10.20 -13.38 -4.62
C ALA A 695 -10.24 -12.04 -5.37
N THR A 696 -9.11 -11.58 -5.89
CA THR A 696 -9.01 -10.22 -6.48
C THR A 696 -9.96 -10.08 -7.67
N LEU A 697 -10.66 -8.94 -7.79
CA LEU A 697 -11.63 -8.77 -8.90
C LEU A 697 -10.97 -8.78 -10.28
N SER A 698 -9.68 -8.44 -10.40
CA SER A 698 -8.85 -8.65 -11.59
C SER A 698 -8.74 -10.12 -11.97
N ASP A 699 -8.51 -10.97 -10.97
CA ASP A 699 -8.22 -12.39 -11.14
C ASP A 699 -9.48 -13.14 -11.56
N LEU A 700 -10.66 -12.63 -11.19
CA LEU A 700 -11.96 -13.13 -11.64
C LEU A 700 -12.32 -12.75 -13.10
N LEU A 701 -11.58 -11.84 -13.75
CA LEU A 701 -11.94 -11.34 -15.09
C LEU A 701 -11.80 -12.43 -16.16
N LEU A 702 -12.79 -12.51 -17.05
CA LEU A 702 -12.69 -13.28 -18.31
C LEU A 702 -11.85 -12.52 -19.34
N ILE A 703 -10.56 -12.38 -19.06
CA ILE A 703 -9.55 -11.86 -19.98
C ILE A 703 -8.54 -12.93 -20.37
N ARG A 704 -7.97 -12.78 -21.56
CA ARG A 704 -6.89 -13.60 -22.11
C ARG A 704 -5.85 -12.69 -22.76
N ASN A 705 -4.65 -12.65 -22.19
CA ASN A 705 -3.47 -12.08 -22.84
C ASN A 705 -2.71 -13.20 -23.57
N ILE A 706 -2.19 -12.91 -24.76
CA ILE A 706 -1.43 -13.86 -25.59
C ILE A 706 -0.13 -13.17 -26.01
N ASN A 707 1.00 -13.79 -25.70
CA ASN A 707 2.31 -13.37 -26.17
C ASN A 707 2.89 -14.46 -27.09
N PRO A 708 2.97 -14.21 -28.41
CA PRO A 708 3.38 -15.22 -29.40
C PRO A 708 4.89 -15.35 -29.59
N ARG A 709 5.72 -14.49 -28.95
CA ARG A 709 7.18 -14.47 -29.16
C ARG A 709 7.77 -15.86 -28.95
N PRO A 710 8.52 -16.47 -29.89
CA PRO A 710 8.90 -17.88 -29.82
C PRO A 710 9.63 -18.33 -28.54
N ARG A 711 10.39 -17.40 -27.91
CA ARG A 711 11.10 -17.59 -26.64
C ARG A 711 10.19 -17.55 -25.40
N GLU A 712 9.07 -16.84 -25.48
CA GLU A 712 8.19 -16.53 -24.34
C GLU A 712 6.90 -17.37 -24.39
N ARG A 713 6.28 -17.50 -25.57
CA ARG A 713 5.03 -18.23 -25.90
C ARG A 713 4.15 -18.44 -24.68
N ALA A 714 3.52 -17.36 -24.23
CA ALA A 714 2.76 -17.32 -22.99
C ALA A 714 1.29 -16.95 -23.23
N ILE A 715 0.40 -17.52 -22.43
CA ILE A 715 -1.01 -17.15 -22.36
C ILE A 715 -1.35 -16.87 -20.89
N THR A 716 -1.95 -15.72 -20.59
CA THR A 716 -2.39 -15.39 -19.23
C THR A 716 -3.91 -15.25 -19.20
N ASP A 717 -4.58 -16.09 -18.42
CA ASP A 717 -6.03 -16.11 -18.25
C ASP A 717 -6.44 -15.74 -16.82
N GLY A 718 -7.64 -15.20 -16.65
CA GLY A 718 -8.30 -15.13 -15.34
C GLY A 718 -9.09 -16.39 -14.96
N ASN A 719 -9.63 -16.40 -13.74
CA ASN A 719 -10.39 -17.49 -13.15
C ASN A 719 -11.62 -17.00 -12.36
N PRO A 720 -12.83 -17.03 -12.95
CA PRO A 720 -14.06 -16.62 -12.27
C PRO A 720 -14.55 -17.61 -11.19
N ASP A 721 -13.95 -18.81 -11.10
CA ASP A 721 -14.36 -19.89 -10.20
C ASP A 721 -13.62 -19.84 -8.84
N LEU A 722 -12.68 -18.90 -8.69
CA LEU A 722 -11.86 -18.76 -7.47
C LEU A 722 -12.72 -18.62 -6.21
N GLN A 723 -12.43 -19.50 -5.27
CA GLN A 723 -12.97 -19.44 -3.91
C GLN A 723 -12.24 -18.37 -3.10
N PRO A 724 -12.88 -17.77 -2.09
CA PRO A 724 -12.21 -16.86 -1.18
C PRO A 724 -11.11 -17.60 -0.40
N ILE A 725 -10.03 -16.88 -0.14
CA ILE A 725 -9.01 -17.29 0.82
C ILE A 725 -9.69 -17.24 2.20
N THR A 726 -9.49 -18.26 3.04
CA THR A 726 -10.06 -18.31 4.40
C THR A 726 -8.98 -18.57 5.43
N ALA A 727 -9.15 -18.05 6.64
CA ALA A 727 -8.19 -18.23 7.71
C ALA A 727 -8.85 -18.49 9.07
N TRP A 728 -8.25 -19.37 9.88
CA TRP A 728 -8.46 -19.38 11.32
C TRP A 728 -7.35 -18.57 11.98
N ASN A 729 -7.74 -17.61 12.82
CA ASN A 729 -6.88 -16.65 13.49
C ASN A 729 -6.96 -16.89 14.99
N TYR A 730 -5.82 -16.90 15.65
CA TYR A 730 -5.66 -17.02 17.09
C TYR A 730 -4.70 -15.93 17.53
N ASP A 731 -5.13 -15.13 18.48
CA ASP A 731 -4.41 -13.94 18.93
C ASP A 731 -4.42 -13.88 20.45
N THR A 732 -3.32 -13.45 21.05
CA THR A 732 -3.23 -13.13 22.47
C THR A 732 -2.42 -11.84 22.66
N ALA A 733 -2.76 -11.07 23.68
CA ALA A 733 -2.00 -9.89 24.08
C ALA A 733 -2.01 -9.71 25.60
N LEU A 734 -0.92 -9.17 26.14
CA LEU A 734 -0.80 -8.74 27.52
C LEU A 734 -0.28 -7.29 27.51
N THR A 735 -1.11 -6.35 27.96
CA THR A 735 -0.80 -4.92 27.99
C THR A 735 -0.79 -4.40 29.43
N TRP A 736 0.34 -3.88 29.87
CA TRP A 736 0.46 -3.12 31.11
C TRP A 736 0.28 -1.63 30.81
N TYR A 737 -0.80 -1.05 31.34
CA TYR A 737 -1.07 0.38 31.32
C TYR A 737 -0.42 1.03 32.55
N ILE A 738 0.67 1.75 32.34
CA ILE A 738 1.42 2.40 33.42
C ILE A 738 0.65 3.65 33.89
N ASP A 739 0.19 4.46 32.93
CA ASP A 739 -0.69 5.62 33.12
C ASP A 739 -1.58 5.81 31.86
N ARG A 740 -2.39 6.90 31.78
CA ARG A 740 -3.27 7.16 30.62
C ARG A 740 -2.52 7.35 29.29
N SER A 741 -1.23 7.65 29.34
CA SER A 741 -0.35 7.97 28.21
C SER A 741 0.87 7.06 28.08
N SER A 742 1.04 6.06 28.94
CA SER A 742 2.20 5.15 28.93
C SER A 742 1.75 3.70 29.08
N TYR A 743 2.23 2.81 28.20
CA TYR A 743 1.92 1.39 28.22
C TYR A 743 3.06 0.54 27.68
N VAL A 744 3.07 -0.75 28.01
CA VAL A 744 3.90 -1.78 27.36
C VAL A 744 3.01 -2.97 27.02
N SER A 745 3.10 -3.47 25.79
CA SER A 745 2.31 -4.57 25.27
C SER A 745 3.20 -5.63 24.62
N ILE A 746 2.88 -6.90 24.89
CA ILE A 746 3.36 -8.06 24.13
C ILE A 746 2.14 -8.78 23.55
N ALA A 747 2.17 -9.08 22.26
CA ALA A 747 1.13 -9.85 21.59
C ALA A 747 1.75 -10.99 20.79
N GLY A 748 1.01 -12.10 20.67
CA GLY A 748 1.36 -13.25 19.86
C GLY A 748 0.18 -13.65 18.99
N PHE A 749 0.44 -14.03 17.73
CA PHE A 749 -0.61 -14.45 16.81
C PHE A 749 -0.23 -15.69 16.00
N TYR A 750 -1.24 -16.42 15.55
CA TYR A 750 -1.15 -17.56 14.66
C TYR A 750 -2.35 -17.56 13.71
N LYS A 751 -2.09 -17.61 12.40
CA LYS A 751 -3.10 -17.62 11.32
C LYS A 751 -2.85 -18.84 10.45
N SER A 752 -3.83 -19.74 10.33
CA SER A 752 -3.79 -20.88 9.40
C SER A 752 -4.71 -20.56 8.22
N ILE A 753 -4.12 -20.47 7.02
CA ILE A 753 -4.76 -19.98 5.80
C ILE A 753 -5.01 -21.15 4.83
N LYS A 754 -6.15 -21.12 4.14
CA LYS A 754 -6.54 -22.11 3.12
C LYS A 754 -7.07 -21.43 1.86
N ASN A 755 -6.99 -22.14 0.74
CA ASN A 755 -7.39 -21.70 -0.59
C ASN A 755 -6.54 -20.53 -1.11
N VAL A 756 -5.24 -20.49 -0.79
CA VAL A 756 -4.33 -19.46 -1.30
C VAL A 756 -4.38 -19.48 -2.83
N SER A 757 -4.58 -18.29 -3.42
CA SER A 757 -4.69 -18.10 -4.87
C SER A 757 -3.30 -17.85 -5.43
N GLU A 758 -2.78 -18.78 -6.23
CA GLU A 758 -1.44 -18.72 -6.81
C GLU A 758 -1.51 -18.87 -8.34
N SER A 759 -0.54 -18.30 -9.05
CA SER A 759 -0.43 -18.43 -10.50
C SER A 759 0.11 -19.80 -10.89
N VAL A 760 -0.77 -20.69 -11.36
CA VAL A 760 -0.39 -22.01 -11.87
C VAL A 760 -0.05 -21.90 -13.35
N THR A 761 1.14 -22.39 -13.74
CA THR A 761 1.55 -22.49 -15.14
C THR A 761 1.44 -23.92 -15.65
N SER A 762 0.76 -24.11 -16.77
CA SER A 762 0.60 -25.38 -17.50
C SER A 762 1.05 -25.20 -18.95
N THR A 763 1.44 -26.27 -19.63
CA THR A 763 1.68 -26.23 -21.08
C THR A 763 0.40 -26.62 -21.82
N ILE A 764 0.01 -25.82 -22.82
CA ILE A 764 -1.08 -26.15 -23.74
C ILE A 764 -0.59 -26.01 -25.19
N GLU A 765 -1.12 -26.82 -26.08
CA GLU A 765 -0.82 -26.71 -27.51
C GLU A 765 -1.83 -25.79 -28.19
N VAL A 766 -1.35 -24.82 -28.98
CA VAL A 766 -2.18 -23.94 -29.80
C VAL A 766 -1.58 -23.84 -31.20
N LEU A 767 -2.35 -24.27 -32.22
CA LEU A 767 -1.90 -24.34 -33.62
C LEU A 767 -0.58 -25.14 -33.81
N GLY A 768 -0.38 -26.23 -33.07
CA GLY A 768 0.86 -27.03 -33.13
C GLY A 768 2.06 -26.42 -32.39
N LEU A 769 1.86 -25.34 -31.64
CA LEU A 769 2.88 -24.69 -30.84
C LEU A 769 2.56 -24.80 -29.35
N ASP A 770 3.54 -25.25 -28.56
CA ASP A 770 3.46 -25.17 -27.09
C ASP A 770 3.37 -23.70 -26.63
N PHE A 771 2.42 -23.43 -25.74
CA PHE A 771 2.27 -22.20 -24.98
C PHE A 771 2.25 -22.49 -23.47
N ARG A 772 2.97 -21.68 -22.70
CA ARG A 772 2.90 -21.66 -21.23
C ARG A 772 1.67 -20.86 -20.82
N ARG A 773 0.61 -21.54 -20.43
CA ARG A 773 -0.63 -20.94 -19.91
C ARG A 773 -0.53 -20.74 -18.40
N THR A 774 -0.59 -19.49 -17.96
CA THR A 774 -0.63 -19.11 -16.55
C THR A 774 -2.04 -18.63 -16.17
N ARG A 775 -2.59 -19.13 -15.06
CA ARG A 775 -3.91 -18.77 -14.52
C ARG A 775 -3.88 -18.80 -12.98
N PRO A 776 -4.58 -17.91 -12.27
CA PRO A 776 -4.70 -18.02 -10.81
C PRO A 776 -5.61 -19.19 -10.42
N GLU A 777 -5.18 -20.02 -9.47
CA GLU A 777 -5.94 -21.17 -8.95
C GLU A 777 -5.81 -21.29 -7.43
N ASN A 778 -6.82 -21.85 -6.76
CA ASN A 778 -6.78 -22.11 -5.31
C ASN A 778 -6.00 -23.41 -5.02
N VAL A 779 -4.70 -23.30 -4.75
CA VAL A 779 -3.81 -24.48 -4.59
C VAL A 779 -3.19 -24.60 -3.20
N GLY A 780 -2.98 -23.49 -2.50
CA GLY A 780 -2.13 -23.46 -1.29
C GLY A 780 -2.87 -23.48 0.05
N THR A 781 -2.16 -23.94 1.07
CA THR A 781 -2.40 -23.62 2.49
C THR A 781 -1.14 -22.99 3.06
N ASP A 782 -1.28 -21.93 3.83
CA ASP A 782 -0.15 -21.19 4.40
C ASP A 782 -0.36 -20.92 5.90
N THR A 783 0.68 -20.51 6.62
CA THR A 783 0.63 -20.24 8.07
C THR A 783 1.53 -19.07 8.45
N TYR A 784 0.90 -17.98 8.90
CA TYR A 784 1.58 -16.82 9.44
C TYR A 784 1.53 -16.86 10.96
N LYS A 785 2.66 -16.61 11.62
CA LYS A 785 2.72 -16.53 13.08
C LYS A 785 3.77 -15.53 13.51
N GLY A 786 3.56 -14.87 14.64
CA GLY A 786 4.48 -13.83 15.07
C GLY A 786 4.29 -13.35 16.49
N ILE A 787 5.23 -12.52 16.91
CA ILE A 787 5.23 -11.79 18.18
C ILE A 787 5.38 -10.31 17.86
N GLU A 788 4.52 -9.50 18.45
CA GLU A 788 4.55 -8.04 18.37
C GLU A 788 4.88 -7.50 19.77
N LEU A 789 5.86 -6.61 19.86
CA LEU A 789 6.15 -5.81 21.05
C LEU A 789 5.81 -4.36 20.72
N SER A 790 5.10 -3.68 21.62
CA SER A 790 4.90 -2.24 21.51
C SER A 790 4.94 -1.58 22.87
N GLY A 791 5.38 -0.33 22.89
CA GLY A 791 5.46 0.42 24.12
C GLY A 791 5.51 1.91 23.85
N GLN A 792 5.00 2.64 24.83
CA GLN A 792 5.00 4.08 24.85
C GLN A 792 5.23 4.54 26.28
N TYR A 793 6.09 5.54 26.46
CA TYR A 793 6.38 6.08 27.77
C TYR A 793 6.55 7.59 27.70
N THR A 794 5.89 8.31 28.62
CA THR A 794 6.05 9.76 28.79
C THR A 794 6.86 10.03 30.06
N PHE A 795 7.91 10.86 29.97
CA PHE A 795 8.87 11.05 31.07
C PHE A 795 8.40 12.12 32.09
N ASN A 796 7.09 12.15 32.39
CA ASN A 796 6.43 13.21 33.17
C ASN A 796 7.00 13.40 34.59
N GLY A 797 7.70 12.42 35.14
CA GLY A 797 8.34 12.48 36.46
C GLY A 797 9.78 13.04 36.47
N LEU A 798 10.35 13.43 35.33
CA LEU A 798 11.68 14.07 35.29
C LEU A 798 11.60 15.56 35.64
N PRO A 799 12.68 16.20 36.12
CA PRO A 799 12.72 17.65 36.28
C PRO A 799 12.61 18.40 34.94
N ALA A 800 12.04 19.60 34.97
CA ALA A 800 11.99 20.48 33.80
C ALA A 800 13.39 20.78 33.25
N PRO A 801 13.59 20.79 31.91
CA PRO A 801 12.59 20.62 30.83
C PRO A 801 12.33 19.16 30.40
N LEU A 802 12.95 18.17 31.02
CA LEU A 802 12.93 16.77 30.57
C LEU A 802 11.57 16.07 30.75
N ASP A 803 10.68 16.64 31.58
CA ASP A 803 9.26 16.29 31.70
C ASP A 803 8.46 16.44 30.41
N GLY A 804 8.99 17.11 29.38
CA GLY A 804 8.41 17.15 28.03
C GLY A 804 8.70 15.92 27.17
N LEU A 805 9.67 15.06 27.53
CA LEU A 805 10.10 13.94 26.70
C LEU A 805 9.08 12.79 26.66
N GLY A 806 9.16 12.01 25.60
CA GLY A 806 8.50 10.72 25.46
C GLY A 806 9.13 9.85 24.38
N VAL A 807 8.83 8.56 24.42
CA VAL A 807 9.24 7.57 23.43
C VAL A 807 8.07 6.66 23.06
N GLN A 808 7.98 6.30 21.79
CA GLN A 808 7.19 5.20 21.28
C GLN A 808 8.12 4.22 20.59
N ALA A 809 7.91 2.93 20.76
CA ALA A 809 8.63 1.89 20.04
C ALA A 809 7.69 0.74 19.72
N ASN A 810 7.84 0.18 18.53
CA ASN A 810 7.25 -1.10 18.17
C ASN A 810 8.29 -1.97 17.46
N PHE A 811 8.11 -3.27 17.63
CA PHE A 811 8.94 -4.32 17.05
C PHE A 811 8.03 -5.49 16.71
N SER A 812 8.27 -6.15 15.59
CA SER A 812 7.45 -7.29 15.17
C SER A 812 8.30 -8.33 14.48
N LEU A 813 8.13 -9.58 14.90
CA LEU A 813 8.72 -10.77 14.30
C LEU A 813 7.60 -11.62 13.74
N VAL A 814 7.56 -11.81 12.43
CA VAL A 814 6.53 -12.57 11.74
C VAL A 814 7.19 -13.58 10.82
N ALA A 815 6.90 -14.86 11.04
CA ALA A 815 7.26 -15.93 10.12
C ALA A 815 6.26 -15.96 8.93
N PRO A 816 6.73 -16.21 7.69
CA PRO A 816 8.09 -16.64 7.37
C PRO A 816 9.15 -15.51 7.43
N ASP A 817 8.93 -14.34 6.81
CA ASP A 817 10.03 -13.42 6.47
C ASP A 817 9.80 -11.91 6.80
N ALA A 818 9.09 -11.55 7.88
CA ALA A 818 8.86 -10.14 8.24
C ALA A 818 9.29 -9.76 9.67
N THR A 819 10.52 -9.23 9.80
CA THR A 819 11.00 -8.45 10.97
C THR A 819 10.91 -6.95 10.68
N THR A 820 10.31 -6.21 11.60
CA THR A 820 10.13 -4.75 11.48
C THR A 820 10.33 -4.08 12.84
N TYR A 821 10.73 -2.82 12.83
CA TYR A 821 10.61 -1.97 14.00
C TYR A 821 10.50 -0.50 13.62
N ASN A 822 9.76 0.24 14.43
CA ASN A 822 9.69 1.70 14.39
C ASN A 822 9.98 2.23 15.80
N VAL A 823 10.78 3.30 15.87
CA VAL A 823 11.11 3.99 17.12
C VAL A 823 10.93 5.47 16.91
N VAL A 824 10.14 6.12 17.76
CA VAL A 824 9.86 7.56 17.73
C VAL A 824 10.26 8.18 19.07
N GLY A 825 11.26 9.05 19.06
CA GLY A 825 11.53 9.97 20.16
C GLY A 825 10.74 11.26 19.97
N PHE A 826 10.11 11.77 21.02
CA PHE A 826 9.36 13.03 20.95
C PHE A 826 9.57 13.90 22.19
N TYR A 827 9.28 15.19 22.02
CA TYR A 827 9.27 16.20 23.07
C TYR A 827 8.02 17.08 22.88
N GLU A 828 7.27 17.33 23.95
CA GLU A 828 6.17 18.28 23.96
C GLU A 828 6.15 19.04 25.28
N LYS A 829 6.43 20.36 25.23
CA LYS A 829 6.31 21.24 26.39
C LYS A 829 6.13 22.70 25.97
N GLY A 830 5.10 23.34 26.53
CA GLY A 830 4.76 24.72 26.21
C GLY A 830 4.47 24.87 24.71
N PRO A 831 5.02 25.88 24.01
CA PRO A 831 4.78 26.07 22.58
C PRO A 831 5.50 25.06 21.68
N LEU A 832 6.46 24.28 22.21
CA LEU A 832 7.34 23.44 21.41
C LEU A 832 6.91 21.97 21.41
N GLN A 833 6.75 21.41 20.21
CA GLN A 833 6.54 19.99 19.95
C GLN A 833 7.54 19.51 18.89
N ALA A 834 8.31 18.46 19.16
CA ALA A 834 9.28 17.89 18.22
C ALA A 834 9.22 16.35 18.22
N ARG A 835 9.51 15.72 17.07
CA ARG A 835 9.66 14.28 16.92
C ARG A 835 10.82 13.92 16.00
N ILE A 836 11.44 12.78 16.24
CA ILE A 836 12.29 12.05 15.31
C ILE A 836 11.86 10.58 15.29
N ALA A 837 11.72 10.00 14.11
CA ALA A 837 11.29 8.64 13.88
C ALA A 837 12.34 7.88 13.06
N TYR A 838 12.60 6.63 13.43
CA TYR A 838 13.36 5.67 12.64
C TYR A 838 12.46 4.48 12.30
N ASN A 839 12.39 4.15 11.01
CA ASN A 839 11.54 3.12 10.42
C ASN A 839 12.42 2.05 9.76
N TYR A 840 12.44 0.82 10.27
CA TYR A 840 13.21 -0.29 9.70
C TYR A 840 12.32 -1.45 9.23
N ARG A 841 12.68 -2.02 8.07
CA ARG A 841 12.12 -3.27 7.55
C ARG A 841 13.26 -4.15 7.07
N GLN A 842 13.26 -5.44 7.46
CA GLN A 842 14.22 -6.41 6.92
C GLN A 842 13.94 -6.71 5.42
N SER A 843 14.87 -7.39 4.76
CA SER A 843 14.67 -7.84 3.37
C SER A 843 13.53 -8.85 3.28
N TYR A 844 12.74 -8.78 2.21
CA TYR A 844 11.58 -9.65 1.99
C TYR A 844 11.40 -9.96 0.50
N ARG A 845 10.80 -11.11 0.19
CA ARG A 845 10.37 -11.49 -1.16
C ARG A 845 9.18 -10.62 -1.59
N GLN A 846 9.27 -10.01 -2.77
CA GLN A 846 8.14 -9.30 -3.41
C GLN A 846 7.31 -10.23 -4.30
N THR A 847 7.97 -11.08 -5.10
CA THR A 847 7.32 -12.11 -5.93
C THR A 847 8.28 -13.28 -6.13
N GLU A 848 7.76 -14.52 -6.07
CA GLU A 848 8.53 -15.73 -6.38
C GLU A 848 8.81 -15.88 -7.88
N GLN A 849 8.10 -15.14 -8.74
CA GLN A 849 8.31 -15.13 -10.18
C GLN A 849 8.19 -13.70 -10.71
N GLY A 850 9.31 -13.01 -10.82
CA GLY A 850 9.43 -11.76 -11.57
C GLY A 850 9.79 -11.99 -13.04
N ASN A 851 10.27 -10.94 -13.68
CA ASN A 851 10.71 -11.00 -15.08
C ASN A 851 11.89 -11.98 -15.21
N ARG A 852 11.96 -12.68 -16.36
CA ARG A 852 12.81 -13.86 -16.63
C ARG A 852 12.58 -15.06 -15.67
N GLY A 853 11.47 -15.05 -14.93
CA GLY A 853 11.04 -16.17 -14.10
C GLY A 853 11.91 -16.42 -12.85
N GLN A 854 12.79 -15.49 -12.50
CA GLN A 854 13.50 -15.48 -11.24
C GLN A 854 12.75 -14.64 -10.20
N PRO A 855 12.86 -14.94 -8.91
CA PRO A 855 12.14 -14.20 -7.88
C PRO A 855 12.77 -12.81 -7.65
N VAL A 856 11.97 -11.89 -7.09
CA VAL A 856 12.40 -10.53 -6.75
C VAL A 856 12.36 -10.34 -5.24
N ASP A 857 13.48 -9.91 -4.68
CA ASP A 857 13.68 -9.56 -3.27
C ASP A 857 13.83 -8.05 -3.13
N VAL A 858 13.26 -7.48 -2.06
CA VAL A 858 13.54 -6.11 -1.61
C VAL A 858 14.61 -6.20 -0.52
N ALA A 859 15.64 -5.36 -0.60
CA ALA A 859 16.65 -5.26 0.44
C ALA A 859 16.08 -4.70 1.75
N ALA A 860 16.75 -5.00 2.88
CA ALA A 860 16.47 -4.33 4.14
C ALA A 860 16.77 -2.83 4.02
N TYR A 861 15.92 -1.98 4.59
CA TYR A 861 16.05 -0.52 4.54
C TYR A 861 15.68 0.15 5.87
N GLY A 862 16.24 1.33 6.11
CA GLY A 862 16.02 2.14 7.30
C GLY A 862 15.84 3.63 6.98
N ILE A 863 14.66 4.19 7.27
CA ILE A 863 14.29 5.58 6.95
C ILE A 863 14.22 6.41 8.22
N TRP A 864 14.76 7.63 8.17
CA TRP A 864 14.69 8.63 9.25
C TRP A 864 13.85 9.83 8.84
N ASP A 865 12.89 10.17 9.69
CA ASP A 865 11.94 11.27 9.51
C ASP A 865 11.90 12.14 10.77
N ALA A 866 11.71 13.45 10.62
CA ALA A 866 11.63 14.38 11.75
C ALA A 866 10.59 15.47 11.51
N SER A 867 10.04 16.01 12.60
CA SER A 867 9.13 17.18 12.55
C SER A 867 9.27 18.04 13.79
N ILE A 868 9.15 19.35 13.63
CA ILE A 868 9.10 20.34 14.71
C ILE A 868 7.92 21.27 14.47
N ASN A 869 7.19 21.59 15.54
CA ASN A 869 6.07 22.53 15.57
C ASN A 869 6.32 23.53 16.70
N TYR A 870 6.02 24.80 16.45
CA TYR A 870 6.13 25.88 17.42
C TYR A 870 4.87 26.74 17.38
N ALA A 871 4.10 26.73 18.46
CA ALA A 871 2.94 27.61 18.63
C ALA A 871 3.42 29.05 18.89
N LEU A 872 3.31 29.92 17.87
CA LEU A 872 3.57 31.35 18.01
C LEU A 872 2.51 32.02 18.89
N THR A 873 1.26 31.58 18.74
CA THR A 873 0.10 31.98 19.53
C THR A 873 -0.79 30.74 19.73
N PRO A 874 -1.82 30.78 20.61
CA PRO A 874 -2.78 29.68 20.73
C PRO A 874 -3.49 29.32 19.41
N ASN A 875 -3.56 30.27 18.48
CA ASN A 875 -4.23 30.12 17.19
C ASN A 875 -3.26 29.90 16.02
N VAL A 876 -1.96 30.13 16.16
CA VAL A 876 -0.99 30.10 15.05
C VAL A 876 0.22 29.24 15.38
N THR A 877 0.45 28.20 14.58
CA THR A 877 1.59 27.27 14.70
C THR A 877 2.45 27.33 13.44
N LEU A 878 3.76 27.52 13.61
CA LEU A 878 4.75 27.23 12.58
C LEU A 878 5.17 25.77 12.67
N PHE A 879 5.44 25.13 11.54
CA PHE A 879 5.94 23.76 11.53
C PHE A 879 6.96 23.53 10.41
N ALA A 880 7.91 22.64 10.67
CA ALA A 880 8.85 22.12 9.69
C ALA A 880 8.94 20.59 9.78
N GLN A 881 9.14 19.94 8.64
CA GLN A 881 9.23 18.49 8.52
C GLN A 881 10.44 18.13 7.63
N GLY A 882 11.03 16.97 7.87
CA GLY A 882 12.05 16.37 7.01
C GLY A 882 11.80 14.87 6.89
N LEU A 883 11.71 14.36 5.66
CA LEU A 883 11.44 12.96 5.35
C LEU A 883 12.62 12.35 4.61
N ASN A 884 12.93 11.09 4.91
CA ASN A 884 14.09 10.36 4.40
C ASN A 884 15.40 11.18 4.49
N LEU A 885 15.69 11.69 5.69
CA LEU A 885 16.75 12.67 5.95
C LEU A 885 18.14 12.28 5.41
N PHE A 886 18.46 10.98 5.39
CA PHE A 886 19.76 10.44 4.97
C PHE A 886 19.77 9.85 3.55
N ASN A 887 18.71 10.04 2.77
CA ASN A 887 18.58 9.53 1.40
C ASN A 887 18.76 8.00 1.27
N GLU A 888 17.99 7.26 2.08
CA GLU A 888 17.83 5.82 1.93
C GLU A 888 17.20 5.51 0.56
N LYS A 889 17.68 4.42 -0.06
CA LYS A 889 17.38 4.06 -1.46
C LYS A 889 16.62 2.76 -1.53
N THR A 890 15.69 2.65 -2.47
CA THR A 890 15.05 1.37 -2.76
C THR A 890 16.05 0.50 -3.53
N ASN A 891 16.29 -0.73 -3.07
CA ASN A 891 17.09 -1.73 -3.77
C ASN A 891 16.29 -3.03 -3.87
N LEU A 892 15.91 -3.39 -5.09
CA LEU A 892 15.36 -4.70 -5.46
C LEU A 892 16.44 -5.50 -6.17
N TYR A 893 16.53 -6.79 -5.88
CA TYR A 893 17.49 -7.72 -6.47
C TYR A 893 16.87 -9.09 -6.70
N SER A 894 17.54 -9.97 -7.44
CA SER A 894 17.04 -11.32 -7.72
C SER A 894 17.99 -12.39 -7.15
N VAL A 895 17.56 -13.09 -6.10
CA VAL A 895 18.28 -14.17 -5.39
C VAL A 895 19.54 -13.70 -4.63
N TYR A 896 20.38 -12.88 -5.25
CA TYR A 896 21.63 -12.31 -4.70
C TYR A 896 21.68 -10.80 -4.96
N LYS A 897 22.29 -10.03 -4.05
CA LYS A 897 22.17 -8.55 -4.05
C LYS A 897 22.85 -7.86 -5.23
N GLU A 898 23.91 -8.47 -5.75
CA GLU A 898 24.62 -8.06 -6.96
C GLU A 898 23.79 -8.22 -8.23
N ARG A 899 22.71 -9.03 -8.18
CA ARG A 899 21.74 -9.18 -9.27
C ARG A 899 20.65 -8.12 -9.17
N THR A 900 21.07 -6.86 -9.26
CA THR A 900 20.19 -5.68 -9.13
C THR A 900 19.04 -5.73 -10.14
N ILE A 901 17.81 -5.57 -9.65
CA ILE A 901 16.57 -5.42 -10.43
C ILE A 901 16.16 -3.95 -10.48
N THR A 902 16.13 -3.26 -9.33
CA THR A 902 15.84 -1.82 -9.26
C THR A 902 16.74 -1.18 -8.23
N TYR A 903 17.38 -0.07 -8.56
CA TYR A 903 18.10 0.77 -7.60
C TYR A 903 17.73 2.23 -7.83
N GLU A 904 17.02 2.85 -6.89
CA GLU A 904 16.39 4.15 -7.09
C GLU A 904 16.45 5.09 -5.88
N SER A 905 16.33 6.39 -6.13
CA SER A 905 16.47 7.46 -5.15
C SER A 905 15.61 8.66 -5.52
N TYR A 906 14.81 9.13 -4.56
CA TYR A 906 13.97 10.34 -4.69
C TYR A 906 14.40 11.50 -3.75
N GLY A 907 15.53 11.34 -3.05
CA GLY A 907 16.12 12.39 -2.21
C GLY A 907 15.44 12.57 -0.84
N PRO A 908 16.13 13.24 0.11
CA PRO A 908 15.49 13.84 1.27
C PRO A 908 14.52 14.94 0.85
N ARG A 909 13.44 15.09 1.62
CA ARG A 909 12.35 16.02 1.37
C ARG A 909 12.13 16.87 2.61
N TYR A 910 11.86 18.15 2.44
CA TYR A 910 11.64 19.08 3.55
C TYR A 910 10.33 19.83 3.35
N ALA A 911 9.62 20.15 4.42
CA ALA A 911 8.47 21.05 4.37
C ALA A 911 8.61 22.14 5.43
N LEU A 912 8.16 23.35 5.11
CA LEU A 912 8.01 24.47 6.04
C LEU A 912 6.62 25.06 5.83
N GLY A 913 5.87 25.27 6.90
CA GLY A 913 4.50 25.76 6.82
C GLY A 913 4.00 26.48 8.06
N VAL A 914 2.80 27.03 7.90
CA VAL A 914 2.04 27.71 8.94
C VAL A 914 0.63 27.13 9.00
N ARG A 915 0.07 27.08 10.21
CA ARG A 915 -1.31 26.72 10.47
C ARG A 915 -1.97 27.77 11.34
N ALA A 916 -3.19 28.13 10.99
CA ALA A 916 -4.09 28.94 11.80
C ALA A 916 -5.32 28.11 12.19
N THR A 917 -5.76 28.25 13.45
CA THR A 917 -6.89 27.54 14.04
C THR A 917 -7.69 28.50 14.92
N PHE A 918 -9.00 28.60 14.67
CA PHE A 918 -9.95 29.45 15.38
C PHE A 918 -11.20 28.65 15.76
#